data_AF-A0A485CY62-F1
#
_entry.id   AF-A0A485CY62-F1
#
_cell.length_a   1.000
_cell.length_b   1.000
_cell.length_c   1.000
_cell.angle_alpha   90.00
_cell.angle_beta   90.00
_cell.angle_gamma   90.00
#
_symmetry.space_group_name_H-M   'P 1'
#
loop_
_entity.id
_entity.type
_entity.pdbx_description
1 polymer ?
#
loop_
_entity_poly.entity_id
_entity_poly.type
_entity_poly.pdbx_seq_one_letter_code
_entity_poly.pdbx_strand_id
1 'polypeptide(L)'
;MFKLFSAFRKDKVWDFNGGIHPPEMKSQSNGTPLRQVSLPQQFVIPLKQHIGAEGELCVRPGDRVLRGQPLTRGWGRMLPVHAPTSGTVSAIAPHSTAHPSALAEMSVIIDADGEDRWIERDGWSDYANKTREELIERIHQFGVAGLGGAGFPTGSKLRGGGDKIETLIINAAECEPYITADDRLMQDCAAQIIAGIRILAHILQPRQVLIGIEDNKPQAISMMRAVLADAHGIELRVIPTKYPSGGAKQLTQILTGKQVPHGGRSSDIGVLMQNVGTAYAVKRAVIDGEPLTERVVTLTGEAVTRPGNVWARLGTPVRHLLEDAGFCPSAEQMVIMGGPLMGFTLPWLDVPVVKITNCLLAPSASEMGDPEEEKGCIRCSACADACPADLLPQQLYWFSKGQQHDKATAHNLADCIECGACAWVCPSNIPLVQYFRQEKAEITAIRQEEKRAAEAKARFEARQARLERDKAARLERHKQSAVQPAAKDHAAINAALARVREKQRDAAQPIVVQAGAKPDNSEAIAAREARKAEAAPASWRSRISKRDSLPPRLLTRVKRPLKRLSPARRPARPSSRPPHRLTCSPPPKPSTRVKRPLKRLSPARRPAKPSSRPPPHRLTYSPPPKPSTRVKRPLKRLSPARRPARPSSRPPHRLTCSPPPKPSTRVKRPLKRQSPARRPAKPSSSNSR
;
A
#
# COMPACT_ATOMS: atom_id res chain seq x y z
N MET A 1 -2.83 44.46 19.48
CA MET A 1 -1.95 44.20 20.64
C MET A 1 -2.01 42.75 21.18
N PHE A 2 -3.05 41.95 20.88
CA PHE A 2 -3.17 40.54 21.34
C PHE A 2 -2.38 39.47 20.55
N LYS A 3 -1.61 39.83 19.51
CA LYS A 3 -0.82 38.87 18.71
C LYS A 3 0.62 38.64 19.18
N LEU A 4 1.16 39.47 20.09
CA LEU A 4 2.54 39.29 20.58
C LEU A 4 2.68 38.19 21.64
N PHE A 5 1.62 37.93 22.42
CA PHE A 5 1.66 36.94 23.50
C PHE A 5 1.38 35.48 23.03
N SER A 6 1.04 35.25 21.76
CA SER A 6 0.89 33.89 21.22
C SER A 6 2.23 33.24 20.83
N ALA A 7 3.28 34.05 20.63
CA ALA A 7 4.61 33.56 20.24
C ALA A 7 5.33 32.81 21.38
N PHE A 8 4.90 32.99 22.62
CA PHE A 8 5.50 32.36 23.82
C PHE A 8 4.64 31.26 24.45
N ARG A 9 3.54 30.83 23.81
CA ARG A 9 2.79 29.68 24.31
C ARG A 9 3.58 28.41 24.06
N LYS A 10 3.85 27.66 25.14
CA LYS A 10 4.36 26.28 25.10
C LYS A 10 3.56 25.41 24.12
N ASP A 11 2.27 25.76 23.92
CA ASP A 11 1.31 25.06 23.09
C ASP A 11 0.95 25.76 21.76
N LYS A 12 1.93 26.35 21.06
CA LYS A 12 1.65 26.98 19.76
C LYS A 12 1.19 25.92 18.75
N VAL A 13 0.07 26.21 18.09
CA VAL A 13 -0.48 25.48 16.94
C VAL A 13 -0.49 26.45 15.76
N TRP A 14 -0.09 25.97 14.59
CA TRP A 14 -0.05 26.74 13.34
C TRP A 14 -1.26 26.39 12.47
N ASP A 15 -1.52 27.21 11.45
CA ASP A 15 -2.54 26.94 10.43
C ASP A 15 -1.88 26.56 9.09
N PHE A 16 -2.66 25.95 8.21
CA PHE A 16 -2.29 25.60 6.84
C PHE A 16 -3.27 26.23 5.84
N ASN A 17 -2.81 26.45 4.60
CA ASN A 17 -3.63 27.09 3.57
C ASN A 17 -4.76 26.17 3.07
N GLY A 18 -5.85 26.76 2.60
CA GLY A 18 -7.01 26.05 2.07
C GLY A 18 -7.71 25.16 3.10
N GLY A 19 -8.28 24.05 2.65
CA GLY A 19 -9.15 23.18 3.45
C GLY A 19 -10.61 23.63 3.46
N ILE A 20 -11.46 22.80 4.06
CA ILE A 20 -12.92 22.96 4.11
C ILE A 20 -13.48 22.52 5.47
N HIS A 21 -14.74 22.88 5.75
CA HIS A 21 -15.47 22.52 6.97
C HIS A 21 -16.77 21.79 6.61
N PRO A 22 -16.70 20.54 6.14
CA PRO A 22 -17.90 19.72 5.89
C PRO A 22 -18.61 19.41 7.23
N PRO A 23 -19.93 19.13 7.20
CA PRO A 23 -20.64 18.59 8.36
C PRO A 23 -19.95 17.32 8.86
N GLU A 24 -19.69 17.23 10.16
CA GLU A 24 -18.84 16.16 10.71
C GLU A 24 -19.51 14.78 10.72
N MET A 25 -20.82 14.73 10.96
CA MET A 25 -21.64 13.51 10.97
C MET A 25 -21.15 12.38 11.91
N LYS A 26 -20.29 12.70 12.89
CA LYS A 26 -19.69 11.71 13.82
C LYS A 26 -20.65 11.20 14.89
N SER A 27 -21.69 11.96 15.25
CA SER A 27 -22.59 11.61 16.36
C SER A 27 -23.36 10.31 16.14
N GLN A 28 -23.60 9.90 14.88
CA GLN A 28 -24.31 8.67 14.54
C GLN A 28 -23.61 7.42 15.08
N SER A 29 -22.27 7.37 15.01
CA SER A 29 -21.47 6.16 15.28
C SER A 29 -20.60 6.27 16.54
N ASN A 30 -20.42 7.48 17.10
CA ASN A 30 -19.56 7.71 18.26
C ASN A 30 -20.24 7.43 19.63
N GLY A 31 -21.57 7.26 19.64
CA GLY A 31 -22.35 7.14 20.88
C GLY A 31 -22.27 5.78 21.59
N THR A 32 -21.61 4.77 21.01
CA THR A 32 -21.64 3.40 21.52
C THR A 32 -20.22 2.81 21.76
N PRO A 33 -20.04 1.98 22.82
CA PRO A 33 -18.87 1.12 23.03
C PRO A 33 -18.39 0.39 21.78
N LEU A 34 -17.08 0.16 21.64
CA LEU A 34 -16.56 -0.75 20.61
C LEU A 34 -17.22 -2.14 20.76
N ARG A 35 -17.80 -2.65 19.68
CA ARG A 35 -18.50 -3.93 19.67
C ARG A 35 -17.68 -5.03 19.01
N GLN A 36 -17.86 -6.26 19.47
CA GLN A 36 -17.43 -7.46 18.74
C GLN A 36 -18.53 -7.88 17.77
N VAL A 37 -18.15 -8.47 16.64
CA VAL A 37 -19.07 -9.02 15.64
C VAL A 37 -18.89 -10.53 15.60
N SER A 38 -19.96 -11.26 15.30
CA SER A 38 -19.90 -12.71 15.09
C SER A 38 -18.92 -13.05 13.97
N LEU A 39 -18.28 -14.22 14.03
CA LEU A 39 -17.38 -14.65 12.98
C LEU A 39 -18.20 -15.14 11.76
N PRO A 40 -17.89 -14.69 10.53
CA PRO A 40 -18.44 -15.33 9.33
C PRO A 40 -17.92 -16.76 9.18
N GLN A 41 -18.63 -17.56 8.38
CA GLN A 41 -18.21 -18.92 8.05
C GLN A 41 -16.97 -18.96 7.15
N GLN A 42 -16.76 -17.93 6.34
CA GLN A 42 -15.66 -17.86 5.39
C GLN A 42 -14.96 -16.50 5.44
N PHE A 43 -13.64 -16.53 5.32
CA PHE A 43 -12.78 -15.36 5.23
C PHE A 43 -11.99 -15.38 3.93
N VAL A 44 -11.86 -14.22 3.28
CA VAL A 44 -11.04 -14.04 2.09
C VAL A 44 -9.91 -13.08 2.41
N ILE A 45 -8.67 -13.53 2.37
CA ILE A 45 -7.50 -12.73 2.76
C ILE A 45 -6.69 -12.44 1.49
N PRO A 46 -6.84 -11.24 0.88
CA PRO A 46 -5.97 -10.81 -0.20
C PRO A 46 -4.52 -10.79 0.26
N LEU A 47 -3.60 -11.29 -0.58
CA LEU A 47 -2.16 -11.30 -0.24
C LEU A 47 -1.57 -9.88 -0.19
N LYS A 48 -2.17 -8.95 -0.93
CA LYS A 48 -1.72 -7.56 -1.04
C LYS A 48 -2.70 -6.60 -0.35
N GLN A 49 -2.41 -6.28 0.91
CA GLN A 49 -3.20 -5.32 1.72
C GLN A 49 -2.39 -4.07 2.13
N HIS A 50 -1.34 -3.76 1.37
CA HIS A 50 -0.34 -2.74 1.72
C HIS A 50 0.38 -2.24 0.46
N ILE A 51 1.12 -1.13 0.60
CA ILE A 51 1.98 -0.64 -0.48
C ILE A 51 3.25 -1.49 -0.56
N GLY A 52 3.29 -2.38 -1.54
CA GLY A 52 4.40 -3.27 -1.77
C GLY A 52 4.03 -4.39 -2.73
N ALA A 53 4.92 -5.36 -2.88
CA ALA A 53 4.58 -6.64 -3.49
C ALA A 53 3.92 -7.54 -2.44
N GLU A 54 3.14 -8.52 -2.90
CA GLU A 54 2.54 -9.56 -2.05
C GLU A 54 3.61 -10.41 -1.35
N GLY A 55 3.26 -10.99 -0.20
CA GLY A 55 4.14 -11.92 0.52
C GLY A 55 4.17 -13.31 -0.12
N GLU A 56 5.22 -14.08 0.16
CA GLU A 56 5.37 -15.46 -0.27
C GLU A 56 4.47 -16.38 0.57
N LEU A 57 3.68 -17.23 -0.09
CA LEU A 57 2.74 -18.15 0.57
C LEU A 57 3.45 -19.17 1.48
N CYS A 58 2.91 -19.35 2.68
CA CYS A 58 3.36 -20.33 3.68
C CYS A 58 2.39 -21.51 3.84
N VAL A 59 1.21 -21.44 3.22
CA VAL A 59 0.12 -22.42 3.33
C VAL A 59 -0.32 -22.93 1.96
N ARG A 60 -1.07 -24.04 1.95
CA ARG A 60 -1.67 -24.67 0.77
C ARG A 60 -3.15 -24.99 1.03
N PRO A 61 -3.97 -25.14 -0.02
CA PRO A 61 -5.33 -25.67 0.13
C PRO A 61 -5.33 -27.01 0.88
N GLY A 62 -6.22 -27.15 1.86
CA GLY A 62 -6.33 -28.29 2.77
C GLY A 62 -5.61 -28.12 4.11
N ASP A 63 -4.72 -27.13 4.25
CA ASP A 63 -4.01 -26.90 5.52
C ASP A 63 -4.96 -26.38 6.60
N ARG A 64 -4.81 -26.89 7.83
CA ARG A 64 -5.42 -26.28 9.02
C ARG A 64 -4.58 -25.11 9.49
N VAL A 65 -5.24 -24.02 9.87
CA VAL A 65 -4.59 -22.80 10.36
C VAL A 65 -5.20 -22.37 11.69
N LEU A 66 -4.36 -21.78 12.54
CA LEU A 66 -4.78 -21.13 13.79
C LEU A 66 -4.83 -19.62 13.60
N ARG A 67 -5.65 -18.93 14.40
CA ARG A 67 -5.69 -17.46 14.42
C ARG A 67 -4.31 -16.90 14.74
N GLY A 68 -3.90 -15.93 13.94
CA GLY A 68 -2.58 -15.31 14.01
C GLY A 68 -1.46 -16.09 13.32
N GLN A 69 -1.73 -17.29 12.79
CA GLN A 69 -0.73 -18.02 12.01
C GLN A 69 -0.37 -17.23 10.73
N PRO A 70 0.92 -17.07 10.40
CA PRO A 70 1.32 -16.41 9.16
C PRO A 70 0.89 -17.24 7.94
N LEU A 71 0.11 -16.61 7.05
CA LEU A 71 -0.28 -17.18 5.76
C LEU A 71 0.75 -16.86 4.68
N THR A 72 1.47 -15.75 4.84
CA THR A 72 2.60 -15.36 4.01
C THR A 72 3.80 -14.94 4.84
N ARG A 73 4.97 -14.94 4.19
CA ARG A 73 6.20 -14.35 4.67
C ARG A 73 6.64 -13.24 3.74
N GLY A 74 7.29 -12.21 4.28
CA GLY A 74 7.77 -11.12 3.45
C GLY A 74 8.86 -10.31 4.13
N TRP A 75 9.62 -9.58 3.31
CA TRP A 75 10.72 -8.72 3.74
C TRP A 75 10.62 -7.35 3.09
N GLY A 76 11.24 -6.35 3.73
CA GLY A 76 11.26 -4.98 3.23
C GLY A 76 9.84 -4.44 3.08
N ARG A 77 9.39 -4.24 1.83
CA ARG A 77 8.03 -3.74 1.54
C ARG A 77 6.97 -4.83 1.40
N MET A 78 7.36 -6.10 1.37
CA MET A 78 6.43 -7.24 1.37
C MET A 78 6.04 -7.53 2.82
N LEU A 79 4.82 -7.17 3.20
CA LEU A 79 4.30 -7.29 4.55
C LEU A 79 3.45 -8.57 4.70
N PRO A 80 3.74 -9.45 5.67
CA PRO A 80 2.94 -10.65 5.93
C PRO A 80 1.45 -10.38 6.18
N VAL A 81 0.63 -11.38 5.81
CA VAL A 81 -0.77 -11.51 6.21
C VAL A 81 -0.94 -12.78 7.06
N HIS A 82 -1.88 -12.74 7.98
CA HIS A 82 -2.09 -13.78 9.00
C HIS A 82 -3.52 -14.28 8.94
N ALA A 83 -3.74 -15.51 9.40
CA ALA A 83 -5.07 -16.09 9.52
C ALA A 83 -5.89 -15.28 10.54
N PRO A 84 -7.06 -14.77 10.16
CA PRO A 84 -7.90 -13.97 11.06
C PRO A 84 -8.58 -14.82 12.14
N THR A 85 -8.76 -16.12 11.89
CA THR A 85 -9.39 -17.09 12.79
C THR A 85 -8.79 -18.48 12.57
N SER A 86 -9.18 -19.47 13.39
CA SER A 86 -8.87 -20.88 13.12
C SER A 86 -9.81 -21.48 12.09
N GLY A 87 -9.29 -22.42 11.30
CA GLY A 87 -10.07 -23.04 10.24
C GLY A 87 -9.23 -23.85 9.26
N THR A 88 -9.77 -24.06 8.07
CA THR A 88 -9.10 -24.77 6.98
C THR A 88 -8.96 -23.87 5.76
N VAL A 89 -7.78 -23.85 5.15
CA VAL A 89 -7.56 -23.16 3.88
C VAL A 89 -8.31 -23.92 2.79
N SER A 90 -9.44 -23.39 2.33
CA SER A 90 -10.27 -24.06 1.32
C SER A 90 -9.71 -23.86 -0.09
N ALA A 91 -9.17 -22.67 -0.38
CA ALA A 91 -8.57 -22.37 -1.67
C ALA A 91 -7.52 -21.24 -1.59
N ILE A 92 -6.67 -21.18 -2.61
CA ILE A 92 -5.82 -20.03 -2.90
C ILE A 92 -6.10 -19.65 -4.36
N ALA A 93 -6.85 -18.57 -4.56
CA ALA A 93 -7.39 -18.21 -5.87
C ALA A 93 -7.55 -16.69 -6.02
N PRO A 94 -7.64 -16.17 -7.25
CA PRO A 94 -8.03 -14.78 -7.47
C PRO A 94 -9.43 -14.53 -6.90
N HIS A 95 -9.55 -13.49 -6.08
CA HIS A 95 -10.82 -13.01 -5.56
C HIS A 95 -10.91 -11.50 -5.70
N SER A 96 -12.10 -11.03 -5.99
CA SER A 96 -12.44 -9.62 -6.03
C SER A 96 -12.08 -8.89 -4.73
N THR A 97 -11.32 -7.80 -4.82
CA THR A 97 -10.93 -7.00 -3.64
C THR A 97 -11.66 -5.66 -3.59
N ALA A 98 -11.57 -4.99 -2.44
CA ALA A 98 -12.08 -3.64 -2.25
C ALA A 98 -11.23 -2.61 -3.02
N HIS A 99 -11.47 -2.52 -4.32
CA HIS A 99 -10.84 -1.58 -5.25
C HIS A 99 -11.92 -0.99 -6.18
N PRO A 100 -11.83 0.30 -6.59
CA PRO A 100 -12.82 0.91 -7.49
C PRO A 100 -13.04 0.14 -8.81
N SER A 101 -11.97 -0.41 -9.38
CA SER A 101 -12.01 -1.24 -10.59
C SER A 101 -12.27 -2.72 -10.31
N ALA A 102 -12.49 -3.08 -9.05
CA ALA A 102 -13.00 -4.40 -8.69
C ALA A 102 -12.06 -5.55 -9.12
N LEU A 103 -10.75 -5.28 -9.09
CA LEU A 103 -9.72 -6.18 -9.59
C LEU A 103 -9.66 -7.45 -8.72
N ALA A 104 -9.55 -8.59 -9.40
CA ALA A 104 -9.27 -9.86 -8.73
C ALA A 104 -7.79 -9.90 -8.33
N GLU A 105 -7.52 -10.16 -7.05
CA GLU A 105 -6.17 -10.39 -6.53
C GLU A 105 -6.08 -11.78 -5.90
N MET A 106 -4.89 -12.37 -5.96
CA MET A 106 -4.65 -13.65 -5.29
C MET A 106 -4.96 -13.53 -3.80
N SER A 107 -5.77 -14.46 -3.30
CA SER A 107 -6.30 -14.46 -1.95
C SER A 107 -6.27 -15.87 -1.35
N VAL A 108 -6.07 -15.95 -0.04
CA VAL A 108 -6.27 -17.19 0.74
C VAL A 108 -7.70 -17.20 1.25
N ILE A 109 -8.45 -18.25 0.94
CA ILE A 109 -9.82 -18.45 1.40
C ILE A 109 -9.79 -19.46 2.55
N ILE A 110 -10.38 -19.08 3.69
CA ILE A 110 -10.39 -19.86 4.92
C ILE A 110 -11.84 -20.11 5.32
N ASP A 111 -12.19 -21.39 5.46
CA ASP A 111 -13.45 -21.79 6.08
C ASP A 111 -13.20 -21.91 7.59
N ALA A 112 -13.93 -21.12 8.37
CA ALA A 112 -13.78 -21.04 9.81
C ALA A 112 -14.30 -22.31 10.49
N ASP A 113 -13.59 -22.77 11.52
CA ASP A 113 -14.04 -23.91 12.35
C ASP A 113 -14.99 -23.49 13.48
N GLY A 114 -15.18 -22.18 13.68
CA GLY A 114 -16.00 -21.59 14.73
C GLY A 114 -15.33 -21.54 16.11
N GLU A 115 -14.09 -22.02 16.24
CA GLU A 115 -13.41 -22.13 17.53
C GLU A 115 -12.52 -20.92 17.88
N ASP A 116 -12.13 -20.11 16.88
CA ASP A 116 -11.23 -18.95 16.98
C ASP A 116 -9.93 -19.21 17.77
N ARG A 117 -9.37 -20.42 17.65
CA ARG A 117 -8.16 -20.85 18.37
C ARG A 117 -6.93 -20.08 17.91
N TRP A 118 -6.23 -19.51 18.86
CA TRP A 118 -4.98 -18.78 18.64
C TRP A 118 -3.76 -19.68 18.53
N ILE A 119 -2.74 -19.19 17.82
CA ILE A 119 -1.36 -19.61 18.03
C ILE A 119 -0.90 -19.32 19.47
N GLU A 120 0.19 -19.95 19.91
CA GLU A 120 0.87 -19.51 21.13
C GLU A 120 1.32 -18.05 20.98
N ARG A 121 1.07 -17.24 22.01
CA ARG A 121 1.36 -15.81 22.02
C ARG A 121 2.58 -15.52 22.89
N ASP A 122 3.70 -15.22 22.26
CA ASP A 122 5.01 -14.98 22.90
C ASP A 122 5.27 -13.48 23.16
N GLY A 123 4.40 -12.84 23.95
CA GLY A 123 4.48 -11.40 24.22
C GLY A 123 5.80 -10.90 24.83
N TRP A 124 6.35 -9.80 24.33
CA TRP A 124 7.56 -9.14 24.86
C TRP A 124 7.20 -7.97 25.77
N SER A 125 6.77 -8.28 27.00
CA SER A 125 6.52 -7.25 28.02
C SER A 125 7.79 -6.46 28.40
N ASP A 126 8.96 -7.08 28.26
CA ASP A 126 10.29 -6.52 28.49
C ASP A 126 10.93 -5.92 27.21
N TYR A 127 10.11 -5.37 26.31
CA TYR A 127 10.56 -4.85 25.01
C TYR A 127 11.76 -3.88 25.08
N ALA A 128 11.96 -3.19 26.22
CA ALA A 128 13.08 -2.29 26.46
C ALA A 128 14.45 -2.99 26.47
N ASN A 129 14.49 -4.30 26.67
CA ASN A 129 15.71 -5.12 26.60
C ASN A 129 15.97 -5.67 25.20
N LYS A 130 15.06 -5.43 24.24
CA LYS A 130 15.21 -5.87 22.85
C LYS A 130 15.92 -4.80 22.06
N THR A 131 16.68 -5.24 21.07
CA THR A 131 17.32 -4.33 20.12
C THR A 131 16.28 -3.66 19.22
N ARG A 132 16.65 -2.52 18.65
CA ARG A 132 15.85 -1.78 17.67
C ARG A 132 15.44 -2.69 16.50
N GLU A 133 16.38 -3.46 15.96
CA GLU A 133 16.17 -4.33 14.81
C GLU A 133 15.20 -5.47 15.12
N GLU A 134 15.30 -6.09 16.30
CA GLU A 134 14.38 -7.13 16.75
C GLU A 134 12.94 -6.61 16.86
N LEU A 135 12.75 -5.41 17.44
CA LEU A 135 11.42 -4.80 17.55
C LEU A 135 10.84 -4.46 16.18
N ILE A 136 11.64 -3.86 15.30
CA ILE A 136 11.21 -3.54 13.93
C ILE A 136 10.86 -4.81 13.15
N GLU A 137 11.68 -5.85 13.26
CA GLU A 137 11.42 -7.12 12.59
C GLU A 137 10.17 -7.80 13.13
N ARG A 138 9.94 -7.77 14.46
CA ARG A 138 8.70 -8.26 15.06
C ARG A 138 7.49 -7.51 14.52
N ILE A 139 7.50 -6.17 14.53
CA ILE A 139 6.41 -5.35 13.97
C ILE A 139 6.16 -5.69 12.49
N HIS A 140 7.22 -5.92 11.72
CA HIS A 140 7.12 -6.29 10.31
C HIS A 140 6.52 -7.70 10.14
N GLN A 141 7.07 -8.71 10.80
CA GLN A 141 6.61 -10.09 10.66
C GLN A 141 5.17 -10.28 11.18
N PHE A 142 4.75 -9.50 12.16
CA PHE A 142 3.37 -9.47 12.68
C PHE A 142 2.40 -8.72 11.77
N GLY A 143 2.87 -8.26 10.60
CA GLY A 143 2.04 -7.74 9.53
C GLY A 143 1.49 -6.34 9.81
N VAL A 144 2.10 -5.56 10.71
CA VAL A 144 1.62 -4.22 11.06
C VAL A 144 1.81 -3.25 9.90
N ALA A 145 0.69 -2.75 9.36
CA ALA A 145 0.64 -1.71 8.35
C ALA A 145 0.23 -0.36 8.94
N GLY A 146 0.47 0.73 8.22
CA GLY A 146 -0.09 2.04 8.53
C GLY A 146 -1.61 2.04 8.32
N LEU A 147 -2.37 2.04 9.43
CA LEU A 147 -3.83 1.90 9.45
C LEU A 147 -4.61 3.17 9.10
N GLY A 148 -3.92 4.31 8.92
CA GLY A 148 -4.51 5.59 8.52
C GLY A 148 -4.84 5.72 7.02
N GLY A 149 -5.01 4.61 6.30
CA GLY A 149 -5.51 4.58 4.91
C GLY A 149 -4.49 4.09 3.88
N ALA A 150 -3.26 4.59 3.87
CA ALA A 150 -2.30 4.25 2.82
C ALA A 150 -1.76 2.80 2.89
N GLY A 151 -1.80 2.14 4.05
CA GLY A 151 -1.28 0.76 4.19
C GLY A 151 0.23 0.65 4.00
N PHE A 152 1.03 1.65 4.41
CA PHE A 152 2.49 1.56 4.31
C PHE A 152 3.05 0.55 5.34
N PRO A 153 4.00 -0.34 4.99
CA PRO A 153 4.59 -1.28 5.95
C PRO A 153 5.29 -0.54 7.11
N THR A 154 4.81 -0.73 8.34
CA THR A 154 5.27 0.04 9.50
C THR A 154 6.75 -0.20 9.79
N GLY A 155 7.23 -1.45 9.71
CA GLY A 155 8.65 -1.78 9.89
C GLY A 155 9.56 -1.06 8.89
N SER A 156 9.19 -1.02 7.60
CA SER A 156 9.93 -0.25 6.59
C SER A 156 10.00 1.25 6.92
N LYS A 157 8.93 1.81 7.48
CA LYS A 157 8.87 3.24 7.83
C LYS A 157 9.81 3.56 8.99
N LEU A 158 9.85 2.68 9.99
CA LEU A 158 10.72 2.81 11.16
C LEU A 158 12.20 2.66 10.78
N ARG A 159 12.54 1.73 9.86
CA ARG A 159 13.89 1.62 9.30
C ARG A 159 14.30 2.87 8.53
N GLY A 160 13.42 3.37 7.66
CA GLY A 160 13.69 4.54 6.83
C GLY A 160 13.89 5.83 7.62
N GLY A 161 13.31 5.94 8.83
CA GLY A 161 13.52 7.09 9.71
C GLY A 161 14.92 7.16 10.32
N GLY A 162 15.55 6.01 10.63
CA GLY A 162 16.88 5.97 11.24
C GLY A 162 16.97 6.79 12.54
N ASP A 163 18.14 7.34 12.82
CA ASP A 163 18.39 8.26 13.95
C ASP A 163 18.11 9.73 13.59
N LYS A 164 17.55 9.97 12.39
CA LYS A 164 17.28 11.32 11.87
C LYS A 164 15.97 11.90 12.38
N ILE A 165 15.15 11.11 13.06
CA ILE A 165 13.82 11.52 13.50
C ILE A 165 13.94 12.30 14.82
N GLU A 166 13.76 13.61 14.72
CA GLU A 166 13.70 14.50 15.89
C GLU A 166 12.31 14.52 16.51
N THR A 167 11.26 14.36 15.71
CA THR A 167 9.85 14.47 16.13
C THR A 167 9.03 13.28 15.65
N LEU A 168 8.42 12.56 16.59
CA LEU A 168 7.39 11.57 16.31
C LEU A 168 6.01 12.22 16.45
N ILE A 169 5.24 12.27 15.37
CA ILE A 169 3.85 12.73 15.38
C ILE A 169 2.92 11.53 15.42
N ILE A 170 1.96 11.53 16.32
CA ILE A 170 0.85 10.59 16.35
C ILE A 170 -0.39 11.31 15.83
N ASN A 171 -0.87 10.87 14.68
CA ASN A 171 -2.06 11.39 14.02
C ASN A 171 -3.30 10.77 14.66
N ALA A 172 -3.97 11.59 15.46
CA ALA A 172 -5.25 11.35 16.12
C ALA A 172 -6.35 12.27 15.55
N ALA A 173 -6.13 12.87 14.38
CA ALA A 173 -7.01 13.90 13.84
C ALA A 173 -8.33 13.30 13.36
N GLU A 174 -8.30 12.22 12.57
CA GLU A 174 -9.51 11.60 11.96
C GLU A 174 -10.52 12.64 11.45
N CYS A 175 -10.07 13.44 10.47
CA CYS A 175 -10.77 14.64 9.99
C CYS A 175 -11.86 14.34 8.94
N GLU A 176 -11.94 13.12 8.44
CA GLU A 176 -12.96 12.71 7.46
C GLU A 176 -14.35 12.64 8.14
N PRO A 177 -15.41 13.21 7.54
CA PRO A 177 -16.78 13.07 8.05
C PRO A 177 -17.20 11.60 8.22
N TYR A 178 -18.14 11.35 9.12
CA TYR A 178 -18.71 10.03 9.48
C TYR A 178 -17.75 9.05 10.18
N ILE A 179 -16.45 9.07 9.87
CA ILE A 179 -15.47 8.13 10.42
C ILE A 179 -15.23 8.43 11.90
N THR A 180 -15.32 7.41 12.76
CA THR A 180 -15.12 7.51 14.22
C THR A 180 -14.31 6.35 14.82
N ALA A 181 -13.68 5.53 13.97
CA ALA A 181 -12.93 4.34 14.37
C ALA A 181 -11.73 4.67 15.27
N ASP A 182 -10.93 5.67 14.90
CA ASP A 182 -9.78 6.14 15.69
C ASP A 182 -10.26 6.90 16.94
N ASP A 183 -11.34 7.68 16.84
CA ASP A 183 -11.95 8.37 17.98
C ASP A 183 -12.38 7.37 19.07
N ARG A 184 -13.20 6.37 18.72
CA ARG A 184 -13.62 5.32 19.66
C ARG A 184 -12.46 4.48 20.16
N LEU A 185 -11.46 4.20 19.31
CA LEU A 185 -10.25 3.51 19.76
C LEU A 185 -9.49 4.32 20.83
N MET A 186 -9.40 5.65 20.70
CA MET A 186 -8.81 6.50 21.72
C MET A 186 -9.62 6.54 23.01
N GLN A 187 -10.95 6.56 22.92
CA GLN A 187 -11.82 6.55 24.09
C GLN A 187 -11.70 5.23 24.87
N ASP A 188 -11.73 4.09 24.17
CA ASP A 188 -11.82 2.77 24.81
C ASP A 188 -10.44 2.16 25.11
N CYS A 189 -9.39 2.55 24.37
CA CYS A 189 -8.07 1.90 24.41
C CYS A 189 -6.89 2.88 24.60
N ALA A 190 -7.12 4.08 25.17
CA ALA A 190 -6.09 5.11 25.39
C ALA A 190 -4.77 4.55 25.97
N ALA A 191 -4.84 3.77 27.06
CA ALA A 191 -3.66 3.20 27.72
C ALA A 191 -2.83 2.29 26.79
N GLN A 192 -3.51 1.50 25.95
CA GLN A 192 -2.84 0.61 24.99
C GLN A 192 -2.19 1.40 23.85
N ILE A 193 -2.84 2.48 23.39
CA ILE A 193 -2.27 3.40 22.40
C ILE A 193 -0.99 4.03 22.95
N ILE A 194 -1.03 4.57 24.18
CA ILE A 194 0.15 5.18 24.81
C ILE A 194 1.28 4.17 24.98
N ALA A 195 0.98 2.91 25.36
CA ALA A 195 2.00 1.85 25.40
C ALA A 195 2.64 1.61 24.02
N GLY A 196 1.86 1.60 22.95
CA GLY A 196 2.37 1.50 21.58
C GLY A 196 3.24 2.70 21.16
N ILE A 197 2.85 3.91 21.57
CA ILE A 197 3.63 5.13 21.34
C ILE A 197 4.98 5.05 22.07
N ARG A 198 5.02 4.50 23.29
CA ARG A 198 6.27 4.31 24.04
C ARG A 198 7.22 3.34 23.34
N ILE A 199 6.71 2.27 22.75
CA ILE A 199 7.52 1.34 21.93
C ILE A 199 8.07 2.06 20.69
N LEU A 200 7.24 2.84 20.00
CA LEU A 200 7.68 3.65 18.85
C LEU A 200 8.76 4.66 19.26
N ALA A 201 8.59 5.33 20.40
CA ALA A 201 9.57 6.26 20.95
C ALA A 201 10.87 5.55 21.34
N HIS A 202 10.80 4.34 21.90
CA HIS A 202 11.98 3.54 22.22
C HIS A 202 12.76 3.14 20.95
N ILE A 203 12.08 2.80 19.85
CA ILE A 203 12.71 2.45 18.57
C ILE A 203 13.36 3.67 17.91
N LEU A 204 12.69 4.82 17.95
CA LEU A 204 13.08 6.02 17.19
C LEU A 204 13.96 7.00 17.97
N GLN A 205 13.95 6.92 19.31
CA GLN A 205 14.62 7.85 20.23
C GLN A 205 14.41 9.34 19.85
N PRO A 206 13.16 9.79 19.58
CA PRO A 206 12.91 11.15 19.14
C PRO A 206 13.13 12.14 20.29
N ARG A 207 13.45 13.39 19.96
CA ARG A 207 13.55 14.48 20.95
C ARG A 207 12.18 14.82 21.55
N GLN A 208 11.11 14.67 20.79
CA GLN A 208 9.74 14.93 21.24
C GLN A 208 8.72 14.02 20.55
N VAL A 209 7.62 13.73 21.26
CA VAL A 209 6.47 13.01 20.74
C VAL A 209 5.23 13.90 20.84
N LEU A 210 4.55 14.14 19.73
CA LEU A 210 3.37 15.00 19.64
C LEU A 210 2.16 14.18 19.19
N ILE A 211 1.07 14.20 19.94
CA ILE A 211 -0.22 13.61 19.54
C ILE A 211 -1.12 14.75 19.07
N GLY A 212 -1.44 14.82 17.78
CA GLY A 212 -2.34 15.83 17.22
C GLY A 212 -3.77 15.31 17.13
N ILE A 213 -4.68 15.89 17.91
CA ILE A 213 -6.10 15.51 17.99
C ILE A 213 -7.01 16.71 17.72
N GLU A 214 -8.06 16.53 16.94
CA GLU A 214 -9.03 17.61 16.68
C GLU A 214 -9.91 17.92 17.91
N ASP A 215 -10.33 19.17 18.04
CA ASP A 215 -11.14 19.68 19.16
C ASP A 215 -12.57 19.09 19.23
N ASN A 216 -13.07 18.51 18.14
CA ASN A 216 -14.37 17.83 18.09
C ASN A 216 -14.41 16.45 18.78
N LYS A 217 -13.33 16.01 19.45
CA LYS A 217 -13.24 14.69 20.12
C LYS A 217 -13.06 14.81 21.64
N PRO A 218 -13.97 15.48 22.39
CA PRO A 218 -13.73 15.83 23.79
C PRO A 218 -13.56 14.60 24.69
N GLN A 219 -14.25 13.50 24.43
CA GLN A 219 -14.12 12.26 25.20
C GLN A 219 -12.75 11.62 24.98
N ALA A 220 -12.29 11.49 23.74
CA ALA A 220 -10.95 10.98 23.45
C ALA A 220 -9.86 11.88 24.04
N ILE A 221 -10.00 13.20 23.93
CA ILE A 221 -9.09 14.16 24.57
C ILE A 221 -9.01 13.91 26.07
N SER A 222 -10.16 13.76 26.73
CA SER A 222 -10.24 13.49 28.17
C SER A 222 -9.49 12.20 28.55
N MET A 223 -9.78 11.09 27.86
CA MET A 223 -9.15 9.80 28.12
C MET A 223 -7.65 9.81 27.87
N MET A 224 -7.20 10.42 26.77
CA MET A 224 -5.78 10.53 26.44
C MET A 224 -5.04 11.41 27.46
N ARG A 225 -5.65 12.52 27.93
CA ARG A 225 -5.07 13.34 29.01
C ARG A 225 -4.94 12.58 30.32
N ALA A 226 -5.97 11.81 30.69
CA ALA A 226 -5.96 11.04 31.93
C ALA A 226 -4.80 10.02 31.95
N VAL A 227 -4.58 9.30 30.84
CA VAL A 227 -3.47 8.34 30.72
C VAL A 227 -2.10 9.02 30.69
N LEU A 228 -2.02 10.25 30.18
CA LEU A 228 -0.78 11.02 30.07
C LEU A 228 -0.44 11.84 31.33
N ALA A 229 -1.27 11.85 32.37
CA ALA A 229 -1.07 12.69 33.55
C ALA A 229 0.33 12.57 34.18
N ASP A 230 0.88 11.35 34.20
CA ASP A 230 2.22 11.05 34.75
C ASP A 230 3.26 10.74 33.66
N ALA A 231 2.93 10.95 32.39
CA ALA A 231 3.82 10.67 31.27
C ALA A 231 4.67 11.90 30.92
N HIS A 232 5.99 11.75 31.00
CA HIS A 232 6.93 12.74 30.49
C HIS A 232 7.34 12.41 29.04
N GLY A 233 7.53 13.43 28.20
CA GLY A 233 8.03 13.29 26.83
C GLY A 233 6.99 13.02 25.73
N ILE A 234 5.71 12.89 26.08
CA ILE A 234 4.60 12.79 25.13
C ILE A 234 3.63 13.94 25.37
N GLU A 235 3.39 14.77 24.35
CA GLU A 235 2.51 15.93 24.45
C GLU A 235 1.26 15.76 23.60
N LEU A 236 0.08 15.94 24.21
CA LEU A 236 -1.18 15.99 23.51
C LEU A 236 -1.49 17.42 23.06
N ARG A 237 -1.63 17.64 21.75
CA ARG A 237 -1.94 18.92 21.12
C ARG A 237 -3.32 18.88 20.49
N VAL A 238 -4.23 19.67 21.06
CA VAL A 238 -5.58 19.85 20.51
C VAL A 238 -5.50 20.88 19.37
N ILE A 239 -6.02 20.51 18.19
CA ILE A 239 -5.99 21.33 16.97
C ILE A 239 -7.41 21.67 16.51
N PRO A 240 -7.63 22.77 15.78
CA PRO A 240 -8.94 23.09 15.23
C PRO A 240 -9.43 22.04 14.22
N THR A 241 -10.72 21.69 14.29
CA THR A 241 -11.38 20.83 13.30
C THR A 241 -11.42 21.51 11.93
N LYS A 242 -10.68 20.97 10.96
CA LYS A 242 -10.57 21.51 9.60
C LYS A 242 -10.11 20.40 8.67
N TYR A 243 -10.86 20.12 7.61
CA TYR A 243 -10.46 19.06 6.67
C TYR A 243 -9.51 19.63 5.59
N PRO A 244 -8.41 18.94 5.20
CA PRO A 244 -7.89 17.67 5.72
C PRO A 244 -6.70 17.86 6.69
N SER A 245 -6.95 18.33 7.91
CA SER A 245 -5.93 18.52 8.96
C SER A 245 -5.12 17.25 9.25
N GLY A 246 -5.74 16.08 9.11
CA GLY A 246 -5.11 14.77 9.29
C GLY A 246 -4.14 14.37 8.17
N GLY A 247 -4.01 15.16 7.10
CA GLY A 247 -3.01 14.96 6.06
C GLY A 247 -1.59 15.09 6.61
N ALA A 248 -0.65 14.26 6.13
CA ALA A 248 0.70 14.22 6.70
C ALA A 248 1.44 15.56 6.64
N LYS A 249 1.33 16.29 5.53
CA LYS A 249 1.95 17.61 5.36
C LYS A 249 1.22 18.66 6.21
N GLN A 250 -0.11 18.64 6.22
CA GLN A 250 -0.96 19.58 6.97
C GLN A 250 -0.74 19.44 8.47
N LEU A 251 -0.85 18.22 9.03
CA LEU A 251 -0.65 17.99 10.46
C LEU A 251 0.76 18.34 10.91
N THR A 252 1.78 18.04 10.09
CA THR A 252 3.16 18.42 10.38
C THR A 252 3.29 19.95 10.48
N GLN A 253 2.71 20.69 9.54
CA GLN A 253 2.72 22.15 9.59
C GLN A 253 1.96 22.67 10.81
N ILE A 254 0.76 22.15 11.10
CA ILE A 254 -0.07 22.54 12.24
C ILE A 254 0.66 22.35 13.58
N LEU A 255 1.44 21.27 13.73
CA LEU A 255 2.08 20.92 15.00
C LEU A 255 3.52 21.44 15.14
N THR A 256 4.21 21.73 14.05
CA THR A 256 5.65 22.08 14.09
C THR A 256 5.99 23.40 13.40
N GLY A 257 5.08 23.94 12.60
CA GLY A 257 5.34 25.07 11.70
C GLY A 257 6.27 24.75 10.53
N LYS A 258 6.81 23.53 10.43
CA LYS A 258 7.67 23.09 9.33
C LYS A 258 6.82 22.60 8.16
N GLN A 259 7.26 22.88 6.93
CA GLN A 259 6.67 22.34 5.71
C GLN A 259 7.60 21.30 5.09
N VAL A 260 7.01 20.26 4.51
CA VAL A 260 7.77 19.24 3.76
C VAL A 260 8.04 19.81 2.35
N PRO A 261 9.32 19.87 1.91
CA PRO A 261 9.65 20.40 0.59
C PRO A 261 9.04 19.55 -0.53
N HIS A 262 8.87 20.15 -1.71
CA HIS A 262 8.41 19.44 -2.91
C HIS A 262 9.30 18.22 -3.21
N GLY A 263 8.67 17.08 -3.53
CA GLY A 263 9.37 15.81 -3.76
C GLY A 263 10.01 15.16 -2.52
N GLY A 264 10.05 15.86 -1.39
CA GLY A 264 10.61 15.37 -0.13
C GLY A 264 9.63 14.53 0.69
N ARG A 265 10.17 13.85 1.70
CA ARG A 265 9.44 13.08 2.70
C ARG A 265 9.49 13.80 4.05
N SER A 266 8.53 13.53 4.93
CA SER A 266 8.56 14.10 6.29
C SER A 266 9.84 13.73 7.07
N SER A 267 10.42 12.56 6.76
CA SER A 267 11.70 12.12 7.32
C SER A 267 12.86 13.07 7.00
N ASP A 268 12.78 13.79 5.88
CA ASP A 268 13.85 14.70 5.43
C ASP A 268 13.90 15.98 6.28
N ILE A 269 12.82 16.29 7.00
CA ILE A 269 12.75 17.40 7.98
C ILE A 269 12.77 16.89 9.44
N GLY A 270 13.16 15.62 9.64
CA GLY A 270 13.25 14.99 10.96
C GLY A 270 11.91 14.61 11.58
N VAL A 271 10.85 14.43 10.78
CA VAL A 271 9.49 14.12 11.26
C VAL A 271 9.04 12.74 10.77
N LEU A 272 8.61 11.89 11.70
CA LEU A 272 7.92 10.64 11.38
C LEU A 272 6.52 10.69 11.98
N MET A 273 5.50 10.48 11.14
CA MET A 273 4.11 10.46 11.59
C MET A 273 3.57 9.03 11.65
N GLN A 274 2.83 8.63 12.68
CA GLN A 274 2.07 7.37 12.74
C GLN A 274 0.62 7.61 13.15
N ASN A 275 -0.31 6.80 12.68
CA ASN A 275 -1.70 6.87 13.09
C ASN A 275 -1.92 6.16 14.45
N VAL A 276 -2.92 6.59 15.24
CA VAL A 276 -3.24 6.00 16.55
C VAL A 276 -3.55 4.50 16.49
N GLY A 277 -4.33 4.04 15.50
CA GLY A 277 -4.58 2.62 15.28
C GLY A 277 -3.30 1.83 14.97
N THR A 278 -2.34 2.48 14.30
CA THR A 278 -1.03 1.85 14.04
C THR A 278 -0.21 1.71 15.32
N ALA A 279 -0.23 2.72 16.21
CA ALA A 279 0.43 2.62 17.52
C ALA A 279 -0.20 1.51 18.37
N TYR A 280 -1.53 1.42 18.40
CA TYR A 280 -2.24 0.30 19.04
C TYR A 280 -1.78 -1.06 18.48
N ALA A 281 -1.73 -1.23 17.15
CA ALA A 281 -1.27 -2.46 16.52
C ALA A 281 0.20 -2.80 16.85
N VAL A 282 1.07 -1.80 17.00
CA VAL A 282 2.47 -2.00 17.45
C VAL A 282 2.51 -2.58 18.86
N LYS A 283 1.69 -2.07 19.79
CA LYS A 283 1.58 -2.64 21.15
C LYS A 283 1.15 -4.10 21.08
N ARG A 284 0.11 -4.42 20.31
CA ARG A 284 -0.42 -5.78 20.15
C ARG A 284 0.67 -6.73 19.64
N ALA A 285 1.39 -6.34 18.60
CA ALA A 285 2.45 -7.16 18.03
C ALA A 285 3.61 -7.41 19.00
N VAL A 286 4.06 -6.37 19.71
CA VAL A 286 5.25 -6.47 20.57
C VAL A 286 4.90 -7.04 21.94
N ILE A 287 4.01 -6.39 22.69
CA ILE A 287 3.73 -6.74 24.10
C ILE A 287 2.82 -7.96 24.19
N ASP A 288 1.78 -8.03 23.36
CA ASP A 288 0.78 -9.11 23.50
C ASP A 288 1.15 -10.36 22.68
N GLY A 289 2.07 -10.22 21.74
CA GLY A 289 2.36 -11.29 20.78
C GLY A 289 1.19 -11.60 19.86
N GLU A 290 0.47 -10.55 19.45
CA GLU A 290 -0.71 -10.68 18.59
C GLU A 290 -0.50 -9.98 17.24
N PRO A 291 -0.45 -10.75 16.12
CA PRO A 291 -0.34 -10.16 14.79
C PRO A 291 -1.62 -9.42 14.40
N LEU A 292 -1.51 -8.59 13.37
CA LEU A 292 -2.63 -7.79 12.89
C LEU A 292 -3.65 -8.69 12.17
N THR A 293 -4.63 -9.20 12.93
CA THR A 293 -5.75 -10.03 12.44
C THR A 293 -7.08 -9.29 12.40
N GLU A 294 -7.18 -8.14 13.06
CA GLU A 294 -8.40 -7.34 13.18
C GLU A 294 -8.08 -5.85 13.23
N ARG A 295 -9.08 -5.02 12.93
CA ARG A 295 -9.02 -3.57 13.13
C ARG A 295 -10.39 -3.00 13.49
N VAL A 296 -10.41 -1.79 14.04
CA VAL A 296 -11.65 -1.05 14.22
C VAL A 296 -12.16 -0.53 12.87
N VAL A 297 -13.46 -0.72 12.64
CA VAL A 297 -14.20 -0.23 11.46
C VAL A 297 -15.44 0.51 11.93
N THR A 298 -15.66 1.72 11.40
CA THR A 298 -16.92 2.46 11.58
C THR A 298 -17.98 1.91 10.62
N LEU A 299 -19.16 1.59 11.14
CA LEU A 299 -20.36 1.24 10.38
C LEU A 299 -21.39 2.35 10.60
N THR A 300 -21.80 3.05 9.53
CA THR A 300 -22.60 4.28 9.67
C THR A 300 -23.39 4.62 8.41
N GLY A 301 -24.29 5.60 8.52
CA GLY A 301 -25.21 6.03 7.46
C GLY A 301 -26.65 5.62 7.80
N GLU A 302 -27.63 6.30 7.21
CA GLU A 302 -29.05 6.11 7.50
C GLU A 302 -29.59 4.76 7.04
N ALA A 303 -28.89 4.06 6.13
CA ALA A 303 -29.28 2.71 5.72
C ALA A 303 -28.89 1.62 6.74
N VAL A 304 -28.22 1.97 7.84
CA VAL A 304 -27.94 1.03 8.94
C VAL A 304 -28.71 1.41 10.20
N THR A 305 -29.35 0.43 10.85
CA THR A 305 -30.17 0.66 12.06
C THR A 305 -29.34 0.72 13.35
N ARG A 306 -28.13 0.16 13.34
CA ARG A 306 -27.21 0.13 14.48
C ARG A 306 -25.82 0.69 14.13
N PRO A 307 -25.72 1.99 13.81
CA PRO A 307 -24.43 2.62 13.57
C PRO A 307 -23.52 2.51 14.80
N GLY A 308 -22.22 2.43 14.57
CA GLY A 308 -21.24 2.25 15.63
C GLY A 308 -19.88 1.80 15.11
N ASN A 309 -19.01 1.39 16.04
CA ASN A 309 -17.66 0.94 15.72
C ASN A 309 -17.46 -0.50 16.17
N VAL A 310 -16.86 -1.31 15.31
CA VAL A 310 -16.71 -2.75 15.52
C VAL A 310 -15.26 -3.20 15.37
N TRP A 311 -14.89 -4.24 16.11
CA TRP A 311 -13.69 -5.03 15.81
C TRP A 311 -13.97 -5.97 14.64
N ALA A 312 -13.50 -5.60 13.46
CA ALA A 312 -13.63 -6.40 12.26
C ALA A 312 -12.36 -7.22 12.02
N ARG A 313 -12.54 -8.52 11.84
CA ARG A 313 -11.48 -9.44 11.39
C ARG A 313 -11.10 -9.11 9.94
N LEU A 314 -9.81 -9.18 9.63
CA LEU A 314 -9.34 -9.03 8.27
C LEU A 314 -9.83 -10.21 7.43
N GLY A 315 -10.37 -9.93 6.26
CA GLY A 315 -10.95 -10.91 5.36
C GLY A 315 -12.44 -11.19 5.56
N THR A 316 -13.08 -10.59 6.58
CA THR A 316 -14.54 -10.64 6.72
C THR A 316 -15.21 -9.99 5.52
N PRO A 317 -16.23 -10.61 4.89
CA PRO A 317 -17.01 -9.98 3.85
C PRO A 317 -17.71 -8.70 4.35
N VAL A 318 -17.72 -7.63 3.57
CA VAL A 318 -18.40 -6.37 3.93
C VAL A 318 -19.88 -6.59 4.24
N ARG A 319 -20.57 -7.46 3.48
CA ARG A 319 -21.96 -7.84 3.73
C ARG A 319 -22.22 -8.29 5.18
N HIS A 320 -21.32 -9.06 5.76
CA HIS A 320 -21.48 -9.62 7.11
C HIS A 320 -21.47 -8.52 8.17
N LEU A 321 -20.62 -7.50 7.99
CA LEU A 321 -20.60 -6.34 8.88
C LEU A 321 -21.84 -5.46 8.72
N LEU A 322 -22.32 -5.27 7.49
CA LEU A 322 -23.54 -4.51 7.22
C LEU A 322 -24.77 -5.21 7.80
N GLU A 323 -24.86 -6.54 7.66
CA GLU A 323 -25.91 -7.36 8.27
C GLU A 323 -25.90 -7.23 9.82
N ASP A 324 -24.73 -7.23 10.49
CA ASP A 324 -24.64 -6.98 11.95
C ASP A 324 -25.12 -5.56 12.35
N ALA A 325 -24.90 -4.59 11.48
CA ALA A 325 -25.39 -3.22 11.66
C ALA A 325 -26.88 -3.06 11.30
N GLY A 326 -27.55 -4.13 10.88
CA GLY A 326 -28.95 -4.12 10.47
C GLY A 326 -29.16 -3.25 9.24
N PHE A 327 -28.40 -3.54 8.18
CA PHE A 327 -28.45 -2.84 6.90
C PHE A 327 -29.78 -3.07 6.17
N CYS A 328 -30.43 -1.97 5.83
CA CYS A 328 -31.71 -1.89 5.13
C CYS A 328 -31.50 -1.18 3.79
N PRO A 329 -31.16 -1.92 2.70
CA PRO A 329 -30.83 -1.29 1.43
C PRO A 329 -32.04 -0.64 0.77
N SER A 330 -31.85 0.56 0.25
CA SER A 330 -32.74 1.19 -0.74
C SER A 330 -32.54 0.60 -2.16
N ALA A 331 -33.41 0.95 -3.10
CA ALA A 331 -33.36 0.44 -4.48
C ALA A 331 -32.05 0.76 -5.21
N GLU A 332 -31.43 1.91 -4.90
CA GLU A 332 -30.16 2.37 -5.49
C GLU A 332 -29.05 2.47 -4.43
N GLN A 333 -29.08 1.57 -3.44
CA GLN A 333 -28.18 1.67 -2.30
C GLN A 333 -26.72 1.54 -2.69
N MET A 334 -25.95 2.59 -2.40
CA MET A 334 -24.49 2.59 -2.48
C MET A 334 -23.87 2.27 -1.12
N VAL A 335 -22.71 1.62 -1.12
CA VAL A 335 -21.87 1.47 0.07
C VAL A 335 -20.49 2.01 -0.25
N ILE A 336 -20.02 2.95 0.56
CA ILE A 336 -18.75 3.62 0.41
C ILE A 336 -17.76 3.02 1.40
N MET A 337 -16.61 2.56 0.92
CA MET A 337 -15.48 2.22 1.78
C MET A 337 -14.60 3.45 1.98
N GLY A 338 -14.43 3.85 3.24
CA GLY A 338 -13.86 5.13 3.64
C GLY A 338 -14.96 6.14 4.00
N GLY A 339 -14.63 7.43 3.88
CA GLY A 339 -15.59 8.52 4.08
C GLY A 339 -16.00 9.19 2.76
N PRO A 340 -16.89 10.18 2.80
CA PRO A 340 -17.50 10.75 1.60
C PRO A 340 -16.52 11.51 0.68
N LEU A 341 -15.37 11.99 1.18
CA LEU A 341 -14.43 12.79 0.37
C LEU A 341 -13.33 11.94 -0.25
N MET A 342 -12.70 11.05 0.53
CA MET A 342 -11.60 10.21 0.03
C MET A 342 -12.02 8.80 -0.38
N GLY A 343 -13.18 8.31 0.09
CA GLY A 343 -13.65 6.96 -0.12
C GLY A 343 -14.03 6.65 -1.57
N PHE A 344 -14.47 5.41 -1.78
CA PHE A 344 -15.00 4.97 -3.06
C PHE A 344 -16.16 4.00 -2.85
N THR A 345 -17.08 3.99 -3.82
CA THR A 345 -18.21 3.08 -3.83
C THR A 345 -17.75 1.66 -4.10
N LEU A 346 -18.20 0.72 -3.27
CA LEU A 346 -17.97 -0.70 -3.47
C LEU A 346 -18.86 -1.22 -4.60
N PRO A 347 -18.30 -1.99 -5.55
CA PRO A 347 -19.08 -2.56 -6.65
C PRO A 347 -19.92 -3.77 -6.21
N TRP A 348 -19.54 -4.42 -5.10
CA TRP A 348 -20.28 -5.52 -4.46
C TRP A 348 -19.90 -5.61 -2.97
N LEU A 349 -20.75 -6.27 -2.19
CA LEU A 349 -20.60 -6.39 -0.73
C LEU A 349 -19.81 -7.64 -0.30
N ASP A 350 -19.51 -8.54 -1.24
CA ASP A 350 -18.68 -9.74 -1.01
C ASP A 350 -17.17 -9.44 -0.96
N VAL A 351 -16.77 -8.17 -1.10
CA VAL A 351 -15.37 -7.78 -0.91
C VAL A 351 -14.92 -7.99 0.54
N PRO A 352 -13.67 -8.39 0.78
CA PRO A 352 -13.15 -8.53 2.12
C PRO A 352 -12.76 -7.19 2.75
N VAL A 353 -12.95 -7.09 4.06
CA VAL A 353 -12.33 -6.08 4.92
C VAL A 353 -10.82 -6.28 4.92
N VAL A 354 -10.05 -5.23 4.64
CA VAL A 354 -8.58 -5.28 4.57
C VAL A 354 -7.96 -4.30 5.57
N LYS A 355 -6.62 -4.34 5.72
CA LYS A 355 -5.89 -3.47 6.65
C LYS A 355 -6.20 -1.97 6.52
N ILE A 356 -6.69 -1.52 5.37
CA ILE A 356 -7.01 -0.11 5.07
C ILE A 356 -8.51 0.23 5.16
N THR A 357 -9.39 -0.73 5.46
CA THR A 357 -10.84 -0.51 5.64
C THR A 357 -11.11 0.12 7.00
N ASN A 358 -11.25 1.45 7.07
CA ASN A 358 -11.54 2.16 8.32
C ASN A 358 -13.02 2.46 8.55
N CYS A 359 -13.81 2.58 7.48
CA CYS A 359 -15.22 2.93 7.53
C CYS A 359 -15.98 2.25 6.38
N LEU A 360 -17.20 1.82 6.67
CA LEU A 360 -18.22 1.39 5.73
C LEU A 360 -19.43 2.32 5.92
N LEU A 361 -19.59 3.25 4.99
CA LEU A 361 -20.67 4.22 4.98
C LEU A 361 -21.75 3.73 4.02
N ALA A 362 -22.95 3.52 4.55
CA ALA A 362 -24.14 3.14 3.79
C ALA A 362 -25.16 4.28 3.88
N PRO A 363 -24.99 5.34 3.08
CA PRO A 363 -25.78 6.55 3.22
C PRO A 363 -27.16 6.37 2.59
N SER A 364 -28.15 7.12 3.05
CA SER A 364 -29.40 7.29 2.29
C SER A 364 -29.22 8.25 1.11
N ALA A 365 -30.21 8.29 0.22
CA ALA A 365 -30.27 9.32 -0.82
C ALA A 365 -30.33 10.75 -0.24
N SER A 366 -30.99 10.94 0.91
CA SER A 366 -31.04 12.24 1.60
C SER A 366 -29.71 12.67 2.20
N GLU A 367 -28.87 11.73 2.66
CA GLU A 367 -27.54 12.05 3.20
C GLU A 367 -26.53 12.47 2.14
N MET A 368 -26.62 11.92 0.93
CA MET A 368 -25.71 12.26 -0.17
C MET A 368 -26.22 13.42 -1.03
N GLY A 369 -27.53 13.69 -1.00
CA GLY A 369 -28.20 14.60 -1.92
C GLY A 369 -28.43 13.96 -3.30
N ASP A 370 -29.25 14.61 -4.11
CA ASP A 370 -29.49 14.16 -5.49
C ASP A 370 -28.20 14.28 -6.32
N PRO A 371 -27.87 13.29 -7.16
CA PRO A 371 -26.74 13.38 -8.07
C PRO A 371 -26.91 14.58 -9.00
N GLU A 372 -26.14 15.63 -8.78
CA GLU A 372 -26.15 16.78 -9.68
C GLU A 372 -25.27 16.52 -10.91
N GLU A 373 -25.77 16.88 -12.10
CA GLU A 373 -25.02 16.72 -13.35
C GLU A 373 -23.74 17.59 -13.37
N GLU A 374 -22.65 17.04 -13.92
CA GLU A 374 -21.41 17.79 -14.19
C GLU A 374 -21.71 18.94 -15.16
N LYS A 375 -21.53 20.18 -14.70
CA LYS A 375 -21.64 21.39 -15.52
C LYS A 375 -20.25 21.87 -15.97
N GLY A 376 -20.20 22.69 -17.00
CA GLY A 376 -18.97 23.31 -17.47
C GLY A 376 -18.31 24.21 -16.41
N CYS A 377 -16.98 24.17 -16.31
CA CYS A 377 -16.22 25.00 -15.36
C CYS A 377 -16.44 26.51 -15.63
N ILE A 378 -17.01 27.22 -14.66
CA ILE A 378 -17.28 28.68 -14.72
C ILE A 378 -16.10 29.57 -14.31
N ARG A 379 -14.96 28.96 -13.99
CA ARG A 379 -13.73 29.62 -13.56
C ARG A 379 -13.84 30.54 -12.32
N CYS A 380 -14.55 30.08 -11.29
CA CYS A 380 -14.73 30.83 -10.04
C CYS A 380 -13.53 30.82 -9.06
N SER A 381 -12.47 30.06 -9.34
CA SER A 381 -11.28 29.88 -8.48
C SER A 381 -11.47 29.24 -7.09
N ALA A 382 -12.69 28.96 -6.65
CA ALA A 382 -12.97 28.33 -5.34
C ALA A 382 -12.16 27.04 -5.08
N CYS A 383 -11.95 26.23 -6.12
CA CYS A 383 -11.15 25.00 -6.03
C CYS A 383 -9.66 25.25 -5.69
N ALA A 384 -9.10 26.38 -6.11
CA ALA A 384 -7.72 26.76 -5.80
C ALA A 384 -7.62 27.27 -4.36
N ASP A 385 -8.57 28.11 -3.93
CA ASP A 385 -8.62 28.62 -2.55
C ASP A 385 -8.79 27.49 -1.54
N ALA A 386 -9.57 26.45 -1.87
CA ALA A 386 -9.77 25.29 -1.01
C ALA A 386 -8.60 24.27 -1.03
N CYS A 387 -7.67 24.37 -1.98
CA CYS A 387 -6.64 23.35 -2.16
C CYS A 387 -5.59 23.42 -1.05
N PRO A 388 -5.44 22.37 -0.20
CA PRO A 388 -4.49 22.40 0.90
C PRO A 388 -3.04 22.11 0.48
N ALA A 389 -2.81 21.88 -0.81
CA ALA A 389 -1.51 21.62 -1.42
C ALA A 389 -1.06 22.77 -2.33
N ASP A 390 -1.78 23.91 -2.32
CA ASP A 390 -1.48 25.10 -3.12
C ASP A 390 -1.37 24.82 -4.64
N LEU A 391 -2.14 23.84 -5.13
CA LEU A 391 -2.23 23.52 -6.55
C LEU A 391 -3.27 24.40 -7.25
N LEU A 392 -3.33 24.28 -8.58
CA LEU A 392 -4.35 24.92 -9.42
C LEU A 392 -5.30 23.86 -10.02
N PRO A 393 -6.28 23.33 -9.26
CA PRO A 393 -7.14 22.24 -9.73
C PRO A 393 -7.88 22.54 -11.03
N GLN A 394 -8.26 23.80 -11.26
CA GLN A 394 -8.86 24.21 -12.52
C GLN A 394 -7.94 23.91 -13.72
N GLN A 395 -6.66 24.25 -13.64
CA GLN A 395 -5.72 24.01 -14.73
C GLN A 395 -5.46 22.51 -14.90
N LEU A 396 -5.23 21.81 -13.79
CA LEU A 396 -5.05 20.36 -13.77
C LEU A 396 -6.24 19.64 -14.39
N TYR A 397 -7.47 20.11 -14.16
CA TYR A 397 -8.67 19.54 -14.76
C TYR A 397 -8.65 19.65 -16.29
N TRP A 398 -8.34 20.83 -16.83
CA TRP A 398 -8.26 21.02 -18.28
C TRP A 398 -7.15 20.17 -18.91
N PHE A 399 -6.01 20.01 -18.23
CA PHE A 399 -4.94 19.14 -18.71
C PHE A 399 -5.33 17.66 -18.66
N SER A 400 -5.96 17.22 -17.56
CA SER A 400 -6.41 15.83 -17.40
C SER A 400 -7.52 15.50 -18.42
N LYS A 401 -8.54 16.35 -18.53
CA LYS A 401 -9.63 16.18 -19.50
C LYS A 401 -9.14 16.22 -20.95
N GLY A 402 -8.08 16.97 -21.21
CA GLY A 402 -7.44 17.06 -22.52
C GLY A 402 -6.35 16.02 -22.79
N GLN A 403 -6.09 15.07 -21.87
CA GLN A 403 -5.00 14.08 -21.94
C GLN A 403 -3.62 14.72 -22.19
N GLN A 404 -3.37 15.89 -21.59
CA GLN A 404 -2.11 16.63 -21.69
C GLN A 404 -1.19 16.27 -20.53
N HIS A 405 -0.72 15.02 -20.52
CA HIS A 405 0.06 14.40 -19.44
C HIS A 405 1.32 15.17 -19.03
N ASP A 406 2.04 15.71 -20.03
CA ASP A 406 3.24 16.51 -19.79
C ASP A 406 2.93 17.79 -19.01
N LYS A 407 1.82 18.46 -19.34
CA LYS A 407 1.39 19.68 -18.65
C LYS A 407 0.86 19.38 -17.25
N ALA A 408 0.07 18.32 -17.10
CA ALA A 408 -0.37 17.86 -15.78
C ALA A 408 0.84 17.54 -14.87
N THR A 409 1.87 16.90 -15.43
CA THR A 409 3.13 16.64 -14.72
C THR A 409 3.88 17.94 -14.37
N ALA A 410 4.02 18.86 -15.33
CA ALA A 410 4.68 20.16 -15.13
C ALA A 410 3.97 21.04 -14.08
N HIS A 411 2.67 20.82 -13.86
CA HIS A 411 1.88 21.46 -12.82
C HIS A 411 1.74 20.63 -11.54
N ASN A 412 2.68 19.71 -11.31
CA ASN A 412 2.83 18.96 -10.06
C ASN A 412 1.59 18.15 -9.66
N LEU A 413 0.88 17.55 -10.62
CA LEU A 413 -0.27 16.68 -10.30
C LEU A 413 0.09 15.58 -9.27
N ALA A 414 1.33 15.12 -9.25
CA ALA A 414 1.83 14.14 -8.28
C ALA A 414 1.71 14.60 -6.81
N ASP A 415 1.69 15.90 -6.53
CA ASP A 415 1.51 16.44 -5.18
C ASP A 415 0.05 16.49 -4.73
N CYS A 416 -0.90 16.29 -5.65
CA CYS A 416 -2.31 16.23 -5.28
C CYS A 416 -2.53 15.07 -4.31
N ILE A 417 -3.13 15.33 -3.15
CA ILE A 417 -3.38 14.30 -2.13
C ILE A 417 -4.76 13.64 -2.27
N GLU A 418 -5.51 13.95 -3.34
CA GLU A 418 -6.82 13.35 -3.64
C GLU A 418 -7.86 13.52 -2.52
N CYS A 419 -7.75 14.62 -1.77
CA CYS A 419 -8.61 14.89 -0.60
C CYS A 419 -10.04 15.30 -0.94
N GLY A 420 -10.42 15.58 -2.19
CA GLY A 420 -11.80 15.95 -2.50
C GLY A 420 -12.23 17.37 -2.15
N ALA A 421 -11.42 18.14 -1.39
CA ALA A 421 -11.77 19.51 -0.99
C ALA A 421 -12.12 20.42 -2.19
N CYS A 422 -11.39 20.28 -3.30
CA CYS A 422 -11.64 21.05 -4.52
C CYS A 422 -12.95 20.65 -5.23
N ALA A 423 -13.36 19.38 -5.15
CA ALA A 423 -14.60 18.89 -5.75
C ALA A 423 -15.79 19.33 -4.91
N TRP A 424 -15.66 19.26 -3.57
CA TRP A 424 -16.69 19.69 -2.62
C TRP A 424 -17.13 21.15 -2.81
N VAL A 425 -16.19 22.06 -3.06
CA VAL A 425 -16.50 23.50 -3.22
C VAL A 425 -16.87 23.88 -4.66
N CYS A 426 -16.94 22.92 -5.59
CA CYS A 426 -17.14 23.22 -7.01
C CYS A 426 -18.63 23.50 -7.30
N PRO A 427 -19.03 24.73 -7.67
CA PRO A 427 -20.43 25.02 -8.00
C PRO A 427 -20.92 24.38 -9.31
N SER A 428 -20.00 23.77 -10.06
CA SER A 428 -20.28 23.07 -11.31
C SER A 428 -20.32 21.54 -11.14
N ASN A 429 -20.19 21.03 -9.91
CA ASN A 429 -20.22 19.59 -9.58
C ASN A 429 -19.25 18.76 -10.42
N ILE A 430 -18.07 19.33 -10.71
CA ILE A 430 -17.03 18.64 -11.46
C ILE A 430 -16.34 17.65 -10.52
N PRO A 431 -16.29 16.34 -10.83
CA PRO A 431 -15.63 15.34 -9.98
C PRO A 431 -14.11 15.39 -10.15
N LEU A 432 -13.49 16.52 -9.79
CA LEU A 432 -12.07 16.84 -10.03
C LEU A 432 -11.11 15.72 -9.61
N VAL A 433 -11.37 15.09 -8.45
CA VAL A 433 -10.50 14.01 -7.94
C VAL A 433 -10.53 12.77 -8.83
N GLN A 434 -11.66 12.44 -9.47
CA GLN A 434 -11.74 11.30 -10.37
C GLN A 434 -10.84 11.51 -11.60
N TYR A 435 -10.90 12.70 -12.21
CA TYR A 435 -10.00 13.08 -13.31
C TYR A 435 -8.53 13.02 -12.88
N PHE A 436 -8.19 13.50 -11.68
CA PHE A 436 -6.81 13.47 -11.19
C PHE A 436 -6.30 12.06 -10.90
N ARG A 437 -7.15 11.19 -10.34
CA ARG A 437 -6.82 9.78 -10.11
C ARG A 437 -6.55 9.04 -11.42
N GLN A 438 -7.42 9.24 -12.41
CA GLN A 438 -7.25 8.68 -13.75
C GLN A 438 -5.94 9.17 -14.38
N GLU A 439 -5.73 10.48 -14.42
CA GLU A 439 -4.56 11.09 -15.03
C GLU A 439 -3.25 10.62 -14.36
N LYS A 440 -3.21 10.50 -13.03
CA LYS A 440 -2.05 9.93 -12.33
C LYS A 440 -1.80 8.47 -12.69
N ALA A 441 -2.87 7.68 -12.82
CA ALA A 441 -2.75 6.27 -13.22
C ALA A 441 -2.20 6.16 -14.65
N GLU A 442 -2.67 7.00 -15.57
CA GLU A 442 -2.20 7.07 -16.96
C GLU A 442 -0.72 7.50 -17.03
N ILE A 443 -0.34 8.59 -16.36
CA ILE A 443 1.07 9.03 -16.27
C ILE A 443 1.96 7.91 -15.70
N THR A 444 1.47 7.17 -14.70
CA THR A 444 2.20 6.06 -14.11
C THR A 444 2.35 4.90 -15.10
N ALA A 445 1.31 4.57 -15.85
CA ALA A 445 1.34 3.53 -16.88
C ALA A 445 2.33 3.88 -17.99
N ILE A 446 2.31 5.12 -18.48
CA ILE A 446 3.27 5.64 -19.48
C ILE A 446 4.71 5.47 -18.97
N ARG A 447 5.00 5.96 -17.75
CA ARG A 447 6.34 5.83 -17.15
C ARG A 447 6.79 4.37 -16.98
N GLN A 448 5.87 3.48 -16.65
CA GLN A 448 6.18 2.06 -16.54
C GLN A 448 6.50 1.43 -17.89
N GLU A 449 5.77 1.81 -18.94
CA GLU A 449 6.03 1.36 -20.30
C GLU A 449 7.37 1.89 -20.81
N GLU A 450 7.66 3.17 -20.62
CA GLU A 450 8.96 3.79 -20.93
C GLU A 450 10.11 3.08 -20.23
N LYS A 451 9.95 2.78 -18.93
CA LYS A 451 10.95 2.03 -18.17
C LYS A 451 11.15 0.61 -18.72
N ARG A 452 10.07 -0.12 -19.03
CA ARG A 452 10.15 -1.46 -19.63
C ARG A 452 10.81 -1.42 -21.00
N ALA A 453 10.52 -0.40 -21.80
CA ALA A 453 11.13 -0.18 -23.11
C ALA A 453 12.63 0.13 -22.97
N ALA A 454 13.03 0.97 -22.03
CA ALA A 454 14.43 1.27 -21.72
C ALA A 454 15.18 0.02 -21.25
N GLU A 455 14.60 -0.77 -20.34
CA GLU A 455 15.18 -2.05 -19.87
C GLU A 455 15.28 -3.09 -21.00
N ALA A 456 14.27 -3.16 -21.88
CA ALA A 456 14.32 -4.02 -23.06
C ALA A 456 15.43 -3.59 -24.04
N LYS A 457 15.57 -2.28 -24.29
CA LYS A 457 16.64 -1.70 -25.11
C LYS A 457 18.02 -2.00 -24.53
N ALA A 458 18.23 -1.77 -23.24
CA ALA A 458 19.49 -2.07 -22.56
C ALA A 458 19.84 -3.57 -22.63
N ARG A 459 18.86 -4.47 -22.46
CA ARG A 459 19.06 -5.93 -22.62
C ARG A 459 19.42 -6.31 -24.05
N PHE A 460 18.82 -5.66 -25.05
CA PHE A 460 19.12 -5.89 -26.46
C PHE A 460 20.54 -5.43 -26.82
N GLU A 461 20.92 -4.21 -26.43
CA GLU A 461 22.26 -3.65 -26.64
C GLU A 461 23.33 -4.49 -25.94
N ALA A 462 23.10 -4.91 -24.69
CA ALA A 462 24.02 -5.80 -23.97
C ALA A 462 24.19 -7.17 -24.66
N ARG A 463 23.11 -7.73 -25.22
CA ARG A 463 23.17 -8.97 -26.02
C ARG A 463 23.96 -8.77 -27.30
N GLN A 464 23.77 -7.65 -27.99
CA GLN A 464 24.47 -7.35 -29.24
C GLN A 464 25.98 -7.16 -28.99
N ALA A 465 26.35 -6.39 -27.97
CA ALA A 465 27.75 -6.24 -27.54
C ALA A 465 28.40 -7.57 -27.13
N ARG A 466 27.65 -8.51 -26.53
CA ARG A 466 28.15 -9.87 -26.25
C ARG A 466 28.41 -10.66 -27.54
N LEU A 467 27.48 -10.62 -28.50
CA LEU A 467 27.62 -11.32 -29.77
C LEU A 467 28.80 -10.78 -30.60
N GLU A 468 29.02 -9.46 -30.58
CA GLU A 468 30.16 -8.82 -31.24
C GLU A 468 31.48 -9.21 -30.59
N ARG A 469 31.56 -9.24 -29.26
CA ARG A 469 32.74 -9.76 -28.53
C ARG A 469 33.02 -11.23 -28.85
N ASP A 470 31.99 -12.07 -28.87
CA ASP A 470 32.13 -13.48 -29.21
C ASP A 470 32.61 -13.66 -30.66
N LYS A 471 32.11 -12.83 -31.59
CA LYS A 471 32.56 -12.82 -32.99
C LYS A 471 34.02 -12.37 -33.11
N ALA A 472 34.41 -11.30 -32.43
CA ALA A 472 35.79 -10.81 -32.40
C ALA A 472 36.74 -11.86 -31.80
N ALA A 473 36.38 -12.48 -30.67
CA ALA A 473 37.17 -13.54 -30.04
C ALA A 473 37.26 -14.81 -30.90
N ARG A 474 36.25 -15.11 -31.73
CA ARG A 474 36.34 -16.21 -32.73
C ARG A 474 37.27 -15.85 -33.88
N LEU A 475 37.18 -14.63 -34.41
CA LEU A 475 38.07 -14.15 -35.46
C LEU A 475 39.53 -14.12 -34.99
N GLU A 476 39.77 -13.68 -33.77
CA GLU A 476 41.10 -13.65 -33.17
C GLU A 476 41.66 -15.06 -32.97
N ARG A 477 40.85 -16.00 -32.44
CA ARG A 477 41.24 -17.42 -32.39
C ARG A 477 41.55 -17.99 -33.77
N HIS A 478 40.78 -17.62 -34.79
CA HIS A 478 41.03 -18.07 -36.16
C HIS A 478 42.33 -17.47 -36.73
N LYS A 479 42.65 -16.21 -36.43
CA LYS A 479 43.92 -15.58 -36.81
C LYS A 479 45.11 -16.21 -36.08
N GLN A 480 44.98 -16.46 -34.78
CA GLN A 480 46.01 -17.13 -33.97
C GLN A 480 46.20 -18.60 -34.34
N SER A 481 45.16 -19.26 -34.86
CA SER A 481 45.26 -20.62 -35.42
C SER A 481 45.80 -20.62 -36.86
N ALA A 482 45.76 -19.48 -37.56
CA ALA A 482 46.31 -19.29 -38.89
C ALA A 482 47.80 -18.88 -38.87
N VAL A 483 48.53 -19.29 -37.82
CA VAL A 483 50.00 -19.23 -37.82
C VAL A 483 50.50 -20.08 -38.99
N GLN A 484 51.18 -19.42 -39.91
CA GLN A 484 51.87 -20.01 -41.06
C GLN A 484 52.80 -21.13 -40.58
N PRO A 485 52.89 -22.27 -41.29
CA PRO A 485 53.82 -23.33 -40.93
C PRO A 485 55.23 -22.74 -40.82
N ALA A 486 55.98 -23.08 -39.77
CA ALA A 486 57.38 -22.67 -39.70
C ALA A 486 58.12 -23.25 -40.92
N ALA A 487 59.21 -22.62 -41.38
CA ALA A 487 59.95 -23.06 -42.58
C ALA A 487 60.37 -24.56 -42.55
N LYS A 488 60.49 -25.16 -41.36
CA LYS A 488 60.71 -26.61 -41.17
C LYS A 488 59.51 -27.48 -41.59
N ASP A 489 58.28 -26.99 -41.45
CA ASP A 489 57.06 -27.72 -41.80
C ASP A 489 56.80 -27.72 -43.31
N HIS A 490 57.25 -26.70 -44.05
CA HIS A 490 57.18 -26.70 -45.52
C HIS A 490 58.01 -27.82 -46.16
N ALA A 491 59.17 -28.13 -45.59
CA ALA A 491 60.00 -29.24 -46.05
C ALA A 491 59.33 -30.60 -45.75
N ALA A 492 58.70 -30.75 -44.58
CA ALA A 492 57.97 -31.96 -44.22
C ALA A 492 56.70 -32.17 -45.06
N ILE A 493 55.96 -31.09 -45.35
CA ILE A 493 54.76 -31.11 -46.20
C ILE A 493 55.12 -31.43 -47.66
N ASN A 494 56.20 -30.87 -48.19
CA ASN A 494 56.68 -31.18 -49.54
C ASN A 494 57.21 -32.62 -49.64
N ALA A 495 57.89 -33.12 -48.61
CA ALA A 495 58.32 -34.52 -48.54
C ALA A 495 57.14 -35.51 -48.42
N ALA A 496 56.05 -35.12 -47.75
CA ALA A 496 54.82 -35.92 -47.68
C ALA A 496 54.05 -35.89 -49.01
N LEU A 497 53.96 -34.73 -49.68
CA LEU A 497 53.35 -34.60 -51.01
C LEU A 497 54.14 -35.36 -52.09
N ALA A 498 55.47 -35.44 -51.98
CA ALA A 498 56.31 -36.27 -52.85
C ALA A 498 56.00 -37.77 -52.67
N ARG A 499 55.86 -38.24 -51.42
CA ARG A 499 55.48 -39.65 -51.12
C ARG A 499 54.06 -40.01 -51.59
N VAL A 500 53.12 -39.06 -51.54
CA VAL A 500 51.76 -39.25 -52.07
C VAL A 500 51.78 -39.26 -53.60
N ARG A 501 52.60 -38.42 -54.24
CA ARG A 501 52.79 -38.43 -55.70
C ARG A 501 53.46 -39.71 -56.20
N GLU A 502 54.41 -40.27 -55.45
CA GLU A 502 54.96 -41.61 -55.73
C GLU A 502 53.90 -42.72 -55.57
N LYS A 503 53.12 -42.71 -54.48
CA LYS A 503 52.03 -43.67 -54.29
C LYS A 503 50.90 -43.55 -55.32
N GLN A 504 50.64 -42.35 -55.85
CA GLN A 504 49.68 -42.13 -56.93
C GLN A 504 50.22 -42.57 -58.30
N ARG A 505 51.55 -42.68 -58.45
CA ARG A 505 52.18 -43.19 -59.67
C ARG A 505 52.06 -44.71 -59.78
N ASP A 506 51.96 -45.41 -58.64
CA ASP A 506 51.75 -46.87 -58.56
C ASP A 506 50.26 -47.29 -58.51
N ALA A 507 49.32 -46.35 -58.47
CA ALA A 507 47.88 -46.63 -58.39
C ALA A 507 47.12 -46.18 -59.64
N ALA A 508 47.60 -46.56 -60.82
CA ALA A 508 46.86 -46.43 -62.07
C ALA A 508 46.05 -47.72 -62.35
N GLN A 509 44.94 -47.91 -61.63
CA GLN A 509 43.82 -48.70 -62.16
C GLN A 509 42.50 -47.95 -61.90
N PRO A 510 41.71 -47.65 -62.94
CA PRO A 510 40.49 -46.88 -62.80
C PRO A 510 39.38 -47.74 -62.20
N ILE A 511 38.93 -47.38 -60.99
CA ILE A 511 37.75 -47.95 -60.35
C ILE A 511 36.51 -47.32 -61.01
N VAL A 512 35.79 -48.11 -61.80
CA VAL A 512 34.49 -47.76 -62.37
C VAL A 512 33.43 -47.87 -61.27
N VAL A 513 32.92 -46.74 -60.79
CA VAL A 513 31.81 -46.67 -59.83
C VAL A 513 30.49 -46.61 -60.60
N GLN A 514 29.73 -47.71 -60.59
CA GLN A 514 28.36 -47.74 -61.08
C GLN A 514 27.43 -46.96 -60.14
N ALA A 515 26.63 -46.05 -60.70
CA ALA A 515 25.67 -45.25 -59.95
C ALA A 515 24.53 -46.12 -59.40
N GLY A 516 24.44 -46.28 -58.08
CA GLY A 516 23.28 -46.91 -57.42
C GLY A 516 23.49 -47.55 -56.05
N ALA A 517 24.73 -47.85 -55.63
CA ALA A 517 24.98 -48.49 -54.33
C ALA A 517 25.34 -47.47 -53.24
N LYS A 518 24.71 -47.56 -52.06
CA LYS A 518 25.10 -46.81 -50.86
C LYS A 518 26.35 -47.45 -50.24
N PRO A 519 27.40 -46.68 -49.90
CA PRO A 519 28.54 -47.22 -49.17
C PRO A 519 28.12 -47.69 -47.78
N ASP A 520 28.54 -48.90 -47.38
CA ASP A 520 28.30 -49.43 -46.04
C ASP A 520 29.23 -48.74 -45.03
N ASN A 521 28.67 -47.76 -44.32
CA ASN A 521 29.36 -46.98 -43.29
C ASN A 521 29.08 -47.51 -41.87
N SER A 522 28.66 -48.77 -41.72
CA SER A 522 28.30 -49.39 -40.44
C SER A 522 29.43 -49.33 -39.40
N GLU A 523 30.68 -49.59 -39.80
CA GLU A 523 31.84 -49.53 -38.90
C GLU A 523 32.13 -48.11 -38.39
N ALA A 524 31.96 -47.09 -39.25
CA ALA A 524 32.16 -45.70 -38.87
C ALA A 524 31.08 -45.19 -37.89
N ILE A 525 29.87 -45.77 -37.96
CA ILE A 525 28.78 -45.48 -37.03
C ILE A 525 29.05 -46.16 -35.69
N ALA A 526 29.49 -47.43 -35.68
CA ALA A 526 29.83 -48.18 -34.47
C ALA A 526 30.98 -47.52 -33.68
N ALA A 527 32.04 -47.07 -34.36
CA ALA A 527 33.16 -46.37 -33.73
C ALA A 527 32.74 -45.03 -33.07
N ARG A 528 31.71 -44.37 -33.62
CA ARG A 528 31.20 -43.10 -33.10
C ARG A 528 30.31 -43.29 -31.87
N GLU A 529 29.57 -44.39 -31.80
CA GLU A 529 28.78 -44.74 -30.62
C GLU A 529 29.65 -45.19 -29.45
N ALA A 530 30.71 -45.97 -29.70
CA ALA A 530 31.68 -46.36 -28.69
C ALA A 530 32.33 -45.14 -27.99
N ARG A 531 32.80 -44.15 -28.76
CA ARG A 531 33.36 -42.90 -28.21
C ARG A 531 32.36 -42.07 -27.40
N LYS A 532 31.06 -42.20 -27.70
CA LYS A 532 29.99 -41.48 -26.99
C LYS A 532 29.64 -42.15 -25.66
N ALA A 533 29.81 -43.47 -25.57
CA ALA A 533 29.63 -44.24 -24.34
C ALA A 533 30.78 -44.04 -23.35
N GLU A 534 32.02 -43.87 -23.83
CA GLU A 534 33.19 -43.60 -22.99
C GLU A 534 33.17 -42.19 -22.35
N ALA A 535 32.55 -41.21 -23.00
CA ALA A 535 32.52 -39.82 -22.55
C ALA A 535 31.36 -39.45 -21.59
N ALA A 536 30.55 -40.41 -21.12
CA ALA A 536 29.40 -40.15 -20.27
C ALA A 536 29.71 -40.23 -18.75
N PRO A 537 29.25 -39.25 -17.92
CA PRO A 537 29.54 -39.19 -16.48
C PRO A 537 28.86 -40.30 -15.65
N ALA A 538 29.48 -40.69 -14.53
CA ALA A 538 29.13 -41.88 -13.72
C ALA A 538 27.67 -41.95 -13.21
N SER A 539 26.97 -40.82 -13.09
CA SER A 539 25.54 -40.76 -12.73
C SER A 539 24.61 -41.34 -13.80
N TRP A 540 25.10 -41.52 -15.03
CA TRP A 540 24.38 -42.17 -16.13
C TRP A 540 24.57 -43.70 -16.14
N ARG A 541 25.59 -44.26 -15.46
CA ARG A 541 25.87 -45.70 -15.43
C ARG A 541 24.90 -46.48 -14.53
N SER A 542 24.43 -45.88 -13.42
CA SER A 542 23.48 -46.53 -12.50
C SER A 542 22.03 -46.58 -12.99
N ARG A 543 21.68 -45.78 -14.00
CA ARG A 543 20.33 -45.74 -14.61
C ARG A 543 20.14 -46.76 -15.73
N ILE A 544 21.23 -47.36 -16.23
CA ILE A 544 21.20 -48.37 -17.29
C ILE A 544 20.99 -49.78 -16.71
N SER A 545 21.52 -50.06 -15.51
CA SER A 545 21.40 -51.37 -14.85
C SER A 545 19.98 -51.75 -14.35
N LYS A 546 19.03 -50.79 -14.24
CA LYS A 546 17.66 -51.05 -13.77
C LYS A 546 16.61 -51.21 -14.88
N ARG A 547 17.03 -51.26 -16.15
CA ARG A 547 16.10 -51.30 -17.30
C ARG A 547 15.98 -52.67 -17.98
N ASP A 548 16.82 -53.64 -17.62
CA ASP A 548 16.91 -54.96 -18.26
C ASP A 548 16.12 -56.08 -17.55
N SER A 549 14.96 -55.77 -16.99
CA SER A 549 14.04 -56.80 -16.51
C SER A 549 12.60 -56.44 -16.84
N LEU A 550 12.15 -56.76 -18.07
CA LEU A 550 10.78 -57.15 -18.42
C LEU A 550 10.68 -57.62 -19.90
N PRO A 551 10.00 -58.75 -20.21
CA PRO A 551 9.84 -59.30 -21.58
C PRO A 551 8.67 -58.68 -22.40
N PRO A 552 8.54 -59.02 -23.70
CA PRO A 552 8.02 -58.10 -24.74
C PRO A 552 6.59 -58.39 -25.23
N ARG A 553 5.87 -57.34 -25.71
CA ARG A 553 4.98 -57.39 -26.90
C ARG A 553 4.58 -55.98 -27.42
N LEU A 554 4.90 -55.78 -28.71
CA LEU A 554 4.42 -54.81 -29.72
C LEU A 554 4.53 -53.28 -29.46
N LEU A 555 5.64 -52.70 -29.94
CA LEU A 555 5.85 -51.28 -30.23
C LEU A 555 6.05 -51.10 -31.74
N THR A 556 5.26 -50.23 -32.38
CA THR A 556 5.54 -49.71 -33.72
C THR A 556 5.35 -48.20 -33.78
N ARG A 557 6.40 -47.54 -34.30
CA ARG A 557 6.47 -46.20 -34.95
C ARG A 557 6.24 -44.94 -34.11
N VAL A 558 7.00 -43.85 -34.27
CA VAL A 558 8.32 -43.54 -34.88
C VAL A 558 8.66 -42.14 -34.36
N LYS A 559 9.91 -41.93 -33.95
CA LYS A 559 10.49 -40.62 -33.58
C LYS A 559 11.01 -39.91 -34.83
N ARG A 560 10.84 -38.57 -34.91
CA ARG A 560 11.81 -37.66 -35.56
C ARG A 560 12.05 -36.39 -34.72
N PRO A 561 13.24 -35.76 -34.84
CA PRO A 561 13.80 -34.89 -33.81
C PRO A 561 13.89 -33.40 -34.20
N LEU A 562 14.09 -32.56 -33.17
CA LEU A 562 14.27 -31.11 -33.22
C LEU A 562 15.52 -30.66 -34.00
N LYS A 563 15.36 -29.60 -34.81
CA LYS A 563 16.44 -28.74 -35.33
C LYS A 563 16.07 -27.27 -35.08
N ARG A 564 17.05 -26.50 -34.60
CA ARG A 564 17.03 -25.03 -34.41
C ARG A 564 16.91 -24.29 -35.75
N LEU A 565 16.22 -23.14 -35.78
CA LEU A 565 16.51 -21.95 -36.60
C LEU A 565 15.82 -20.71 -35.98
N SER A 566 16.45 -19.53 -36.08
CA SER A 566 15.87 -18.20 -35.81
C SER A 566 15.41 -17.56 -37.15
N PRO A 567 14.97 -16.27 -37.20
CA PRO A 567 13.58 -15.84 -37.20
C PRO A 567 13.12 -15.19 -38.53
N ALA A 568 11.84 -15.30 -38.90
CA ALA A 568 11.23 -14.42 -39.90
C ALA A 568 9.70 -14.31 -39.77
N ARG A 569 9.23 -13.06 -39.83
CA ARG A 569 8.01 -12.53 -40.47
C ARG A 569 6.60 -12.95 -39.95
N ARG A 570 5.76 -11.90 -39.86
CA ARG A 570 4.30 -11.81 -39.59
C ARG A 570 3.46 -12.96 -40.17
N PRO A 571 2.34 -13.36 -39.53
CA PRO A 571 1.28 -14.09 -40.19
C PRO A 571 0.17 -13.17 -40.71
N ALA A 572 -0.28 -13.49 -41.93
CA ALA A 572 -1.53 -13.03 -42.52
C ALA A 572 -2.73 -13.83 -41.98
N ARG A 573 -3.92 -13.21 -42.01
CA ARG A 573 -5.23 -13.82 -41.72
C ARG A 573 -5.63 -14.87 -42.77
N PRO A 574 -6.43 -15.92 -42.40
CA PRO A 574 -7.18 -16.71 -43.35
C PRO A 574 -8.56 -16.09 -43.66
N SER A 575 -8.99 -16.34 -44.89
CA SER A 575 -10.22 -15.93 -45.55
C SER A 575 -11.39 -16.90 -45.31
N SER A 576 -12.59 -16.37 -45.06
CA SER A 576 -13.86 -16.99 -45.48
C SER A 576 -14.89 -15.88 -45.78
N ARG A 577 -15.58 -16.01 -46.92
CA ARG A 577 -16.45 -15.01 -47.58
C ARG A 577 -17.80 -14.77 -46.85
N PRO A 578 -18.47 -13.63 -47.13
CA PRO A 578 -19.77 -13.21 -46.55
C PRO A 578 -20.95 -13.30 -47.54
N PRO A 579 -22.20 -13.02 -47.12
CA PRO A 579 -23.23 -12.48 -48.01
C PRO A 579 -23.56 -10.99 -47.73
N HIS A 580 -23.60 -10.27 -48.85
CA HIS A 580 -24.38 -9.08 -49.23
C HIS A 580 -24.32 -7.74 -48.48
N ARG A 581 -24.36 -6.71 -49.33
CA ARG A 581 -23.94 -5.31 -49.20
C ARG A 581 -25.09 -4.45 -49.73
N LEU A 582 -25.40 -3.34 -49.05
CA LEU A 582 -26.00 -2.15 -49.66
C LEU A 582 -25.12 -0.93 -49.30
N THR A 583 -25.19 0.06 -50.18
CA THR A 583 -24.12 0.96 -50.62
C THR A 583 -24.24 2.39 -50.06
N CYS A 584 -23.12 3.12 -49.91
CA CYS A 584 -22.79 4.39 -50.61
C CYS A 584 -21.64 5.19 -49.94
N SER A 585 -20.97 6.01 -50.77
CA SER A 585 -19.59 6.54 -50.69
C SER A 585 -19.37 7.81 -49.84
N PRO A 586 -18.09 8.20 -49.55
CA PRO A 586 -17.71 9.42 -48.82
C PRO A 586 -17.21 10.56 -49.74
N PRO A 587 -17.06 11.81 -49.24
CA PRO A 587 -16.29 12.84 -49.94
C PRO A 587 -14.96 13.27 -49.24
N PRO A 588 -14.08 14.00 -49.96
CA PRO A 588 -12.64 14.11 -49.66
C PRO A 588 -12.16 15.52 -49.21
N LYS A 589 -10.87 15.64 -48.89
CA LYS A 589 -10.05 16.88 -48.81
C LYS A 589 -8.61 16.53 -49.29
N PRO A 590 -7.67 17.47 -49.58
CA PRO A 590 -7.69 18.95 -49.60
C PRO A 590 -7.01 19.59 -50.86
N SER A 591 -6.95 20.93 -50.96
CA SER A 591 -5.92 21.64 -51.75
C SER A 591 -5.57 23.03 -51.17
N THR A 592 -4.34 23.46 -51.44
CA THR A 592 -3.66 24.68 -50.96
C THR A 592 -3.57 25.77 -52.05
N ARG A 593 -3.65 27.07 -51.68
CA ARG A 593 -2.92 28.15 -52.38
C ARG A 593 -2.73 29.42 -51.54
N VAL A 594 -1.61 30.10 -51.81
CA VAL A 594 -0.96 31.23 -51.12
C VAL A 594 -1.38 32.60 -51.70
N LYS A 595 -1.48 33.67 -50.87
CA LYS A 595 -0.90 35.04 -51.04
C LYS A 595 -1.37 36.06 -49.96
N ARG A 596 -0.47 36.37 -49.00
CA ARG A 596 0.09 37.67 -48.49
C ARG A 596 -0.71 39.03 -48.50
N PRO A 597 -0.28 40.09 -47.76
CA PRO A 597 -0.86 40.57 -46.48
C PRO A 597 -1.24 42.07 -46.47
N LEU A 598 -1.99 42.58 -45.46
CA LEU A 598 -2.06 44.04 -45.17
C LEU A 598 -2.43 44.40 -43.71
N LYS A 599 -1.49 45.15 -43.08
CA LYS A 599 -1.57 46.28 -42.12
C LYS A 599 -2.43 46.25 -40.83
N ARG A 600 -1.68 46.50 -39.74
CA ARG A 600 -1.96 47.31 -38.51
C ARG A 600 -3.23 48.18 -38.55
N LEU A 601 -3.92 48.24 -37.40
CA LEU A 601 -4.22 49.45 -36.62
C LEU A 601 -5.00 49.11 -35.33
N SER A 602 -4.48 49.52 -34.17
CA SER A 602 -5.26 49.98 -33.01
C SER A 602 -5.31 51.52 -33.10
N PRO A 603 -6.29 52.28 -32.52
CA PRO A 603 -6.45 52.37 -31.06
C PRO A 603 -7.86 52.73 -30.51
N ALA A 604 -7.99 52.53 -29.18
CA ALA A 604 -8.61 53.41 -28.17
C ALA A 604 -10.14 53.73 -28.08
N ARG A 605 -10.62 53.53 -26.84
CA ARG A 605 -11.53 54.36 -25.98
C ARG A 605 -13.07 54.35 -26.17
N ARG A 606 -13.71 53.87 -25.08
CA ARG A 606 -15.00 54.19 -24.39
C ARG A 606 -15.66 55.57 -24.67
N PRO A 607 -16.88 55.88 -24.14
CA PRO A 607 -18.09 55.08 -23.84
C PRO A 607 -19.43 55.77 -24.28
N ALA A 608 -20.56 55.05 -24.37
CA ALA A 608 -21.89 55.67 -24.31
C ALA A 608 -23.01 54.69 -23.89
N LYS A 609 -23.79 55.10 -22.89
CA LYS A 609 -25.22 54.78 -22.62
C LYS A 609 -25.99 56.12 -22.79
N PRO A 610 -27.34 56.24 -22.73
CA PRO A 610 -28.42 55.25 -22.48
C PRO A 610 -29.65 55.36 -23.44
N SER A 611 -30.59 54.41 -23.42
CA SER A 611 -32.05 54.72 -23.38
C SER A 611 -32.97 53.48 -23.15
N SER A 612 -33.90 53.68 -22.21
CA SER A 612 -35.32 53.26 -22.09
C SER A 612 -35.84 51.80 -22.24
N ARG A 613 -36.40 51.35 -21.10
CA ARG A 613 -37.40 50.32 -20.71
C ARG A 613 -38.73 50.28 -21.53
N PRO A 614 -39.66 49.28 -21.39
CA PRO A 614 -40.20 48.69 -20.12
C PRO A 614 -40.49 47.15 -20.07
N PRO A 615 -40.92 46.61 -18.89
CA PRO A 615 -40.96 45.17 -18.54
C PRO A 615 -42.38 44.55 -18.56
N PRO A 616 -42.57 43.25 -18.20
CA PRO A 616 -43.18 42.96 -16.89
C PRO A 616 -42.82 41.62 -16.18
N HIS A 617 -43.32 41.55 -14.93
CA HIS A 617 -43.55 40.42 -13.99
C HIS A 617 -42.48 40.04 -12.97
N ARG A 618 -42.76 40.43 -11.72
CA ARG A 618 -42.04 40.14 -10.47
C ARG A 618 -43.02 39.43 -9.54
N LEU A 619 -42.71 38.21 -9.11
CA LEU A 619 -43.33 37.56 -7.96
C LEU A 619 -42.45 37.84 -6.73
N THR A 620 -43.05 38.40 -5.69
CA THR A 620 -42.42 38.77 -4.42
C THR A 620 -42.69 37.70 -3.38
N TYR A 621 -41.66 37.24 -2.67
CA TYR A 621 -41.79 36.49 -1.41
C TYR A 621 -41.39 37.38 -0.22
N SER A 622 -42.24 37.39 0.79
CA SER A 622 -42.14 38.17 2.03
C SER A 622 -41.19 37.54 3.07
N PRO A 623 -40.54 38.34 3.93
CA PRO A 623 -39.75 37.84 5.05
C PRO A 623 -40.59 37.61 6.34
N PRO A 624 -40.15 36.72 7.25
CA PRO A 624 -40.89 36.40 8.48
C PRO A 624 -40.72 37.47 9.59
N PRO A 625 -41.66 37.58 10.54
CA PRO A 625 -41.71 38.67 11.51
C PRO A 625 -40.87 38.42 12.77
N LYS A 626 -40.41 39.52 13.38
CA LYS A 626 -39.81 39.59 14.72
C LYS A 626 -40.91 39.70 15.79
N PRO A 627 -40.76 39.12 17.00
CA PRO A 627 -41.66 39.42 18.10
C PRO A 627 -41.19 40.63 18.92
N SER A 628 -42.13 41.52 19.23
CA SER A 628 -41.98 42.65 20.16
C SER A 628 -42.69 42.37 21.50
N THR A 629 -42.18 43.02 22.53
CA THR A 629 -42.56 42.99 23.96
C THR A 629 -43.78 43.85 24.29
N ARG A 630 -44.62 43.48 25.28
CA ARG A 630 -44.89 44.27 26.54
C ARG A 630 -46.07 43.79 27.44
N VAL A 631 -45.73 43.55 28.72
CA VAL A 631 -46.30 43.99 30.04
C VAL A 631 -47.76 43.68 30.46
N LYS A 632 -47.97 42.95 31.59
CA LYS A 632 -48.42 43.45 32.93
C LYS A 632 -48.61 42.34 34.01
N ARG A 633 -47.93 42.58 35.15
CA ARG A 633 -48.00 42.15 36.58
C ARG A 633 -49.36 41.71 37.20
N PRO A 634 -49.45 41.32 38.51
CA PRO A 634 -48.45 40.78 39.49
C PRO A 634 -49.00 39.57 40.32
N LEU A 635 -48.21 38.95 41.22
CA LEU A 635 -48.61 38.58 42.61
C LEU A 635 -47.50 37.82 43.41
N LYS A 636 -47.14 38.42 44.57
CA LYS A 636 -46.78 37.88 45.91
C LYS A 636 -45.67 36.80 46.07
N ARG A 637 -44.55 37.12 46.77
CA ARG A 637 -44.24 36.91 48.23
C ARG A 637 -44.09 35.40 48.56
N LEU A 638 -43.04 34.84 49.16
CA LEU A 638 -42.06 35.25 50.20
C LEU A 638 -40.80 34.33 50.17
N SER A 639 -39.66 34.85 50.63
CA SER A 639 -38.58 34.11 51.33
C SER A 639 -38.61 34.53 52.82
N PRO A 640 -37.69 34.18 53.74
CA PRO A 640 -36.71 33.06 53.86
C PRO A 640 -36.66 32.43 55.29
N ALA A 641 -35.66 31.56 55.52
CA ALA A 641 -34.89 31.35 56.76
C ALA A 641 -35.29 30.23 57.76
N ARG A 642 -34.34 29.33 58.09
CA ARG A 642 -33.55 29.32 59.35
C ARG A 642 -32.74 28.01 59.54
N ARG A 643 -31.45 28.16 59.86
CA ARG A 643 -30.62 27.27 60.72
C ARG A 643 -31.08 27.41 62.20
N PRO A 644 -30.67 26.61 63.22
CA PRO A 644 -29.32 25.99 63.41
C PRO A 644 -29.26 24.64 64.18
N ALA A 645 -28.07 24.03 64.25
CA ALA A 645 -27.36 23.64 65.49
C ALA A 645 -26.14 22.73 65.20
N ARG A 646 -25.06 22.99 65.95
CA ARG A 646 -23.73 22.33 66.06
C ARG A 646 -23.64 21.81 67.53
N PRO A 647 -22.51 21.37 68.14
CA PRO A 647 -21.21 20.83 67.66
C PRO A 647 -20.66 19.65 68.52
N SER A 648 -19.52 19.05 68.12
CA SER A 648 -18.41 18.60 69.00
C SER A 648 -17.28 18.01 68.11
N SER A 649 -16.00 17.94 68.44
CA SER A 649 -15.04 18.80 69.16
C SER A 649 -13.64 18.25 68.82
N ARG A 650 -12.77 19.13 68.27
CA ARG A 650 -11.28 19.25 68.31
C ARG A 650 -10.43 18.29 69.21
N PRO A 651 -9.06 18.26 69.13
CA PRO A 651 -8.12 18.35 67.98
C PRO A 651 -6.80 17.50 68.23
N PRO A 652 -5.53 17.90 67.90
CA PRO A 652 -4.56 16.99 67.25
C PRO A 652 -3.29 16.69 68.09
N HIS A 653 -2.40 15.82 67.61
CA HIS A 653 -1.00 15.84 68.02
C HIS A 653 -0.03 15.70 66.83
N ARG A 654 1.08 16.41 67.01
CA ARG A 654 2.16 16.78 66.10
C ARG A 654 3.41 16.04 66.59
N LEU A 655 4.29 15.59 65.68
CA LEU A 655 5.76 15.85 65.65
C LEU A 655 6.63 14.69 65.09
N THR A 656 7.56 15.11 64.23
CA THR A 656 8.98 14.71 64.05
C THR A 656 9.41 13.45 63.25
N CYS A 657 9.87 13.72 62.01
CA CYS A 657 11.23 13.59 61.44
C CYS A 657 12.15 12.36 61.67
N SER A 658 12.65 11.86 60.51
CA SER A 658 14.01 11.29 60.21
C SER A 658 14.23 9.75 60.31
N PRO A 659 15.30 9.16 59.71
CA PRO A 659 15.45 8.74 58.30
C PRO A 659 15.93 7.23 58.20
N PRO A 660 16.42 6.68 57.06
CA PRO A 660 16.41 5.23 56.77
C PRO A 660 17.68 4.49 57.26
N PRO A 661 17.67 3.14 57.36
CA PRO A 661 18.88 2.38 57.63
C PRO A 661 19.65 2.05 56.35
N LYS A 662 20.97 2.26 56.40
CA LYS A 662 21.99 1.76 55.47
C LYS A 662 22.87 0.72 56.19
N PRO A 663 23.74 -0.01 55.48
CA PRO A 663 24.02 -1.44 55.68
C PRO A 663 25.20 -1.72 56.62
N SER A 664 25.28 -2.95 57.15
CA SER A 664 26.50 -3.46 57.79
C SER A 664 27.20 -4.49 56.89
N THR A 665 28.49 -4.25 56.70
CA THR A 665 29.48 -5.14 56.10
C THR A 665 30.32 -5.74 57.23
N ARG A 666 30.65 -7.04 57.17
CA ARG A 666 31.98 -7.54 57.60
C ARG A 666 32.31 -8.97 57.12
N VAL A 667 33.05 -8.98 56.02
CA VAL A 667 34.30 -9.71 55.68
C VAL A 667 34.81 -10.83 56.62
N LYS A 668 35.07 -12.04 56.06
CA LYS A 668 36.38 -12.76 55.88
C LYS A 668 36.11 -14.25 55.52
N ARG A 669 36.26 -14.70 54.26
CA ARG A 669 37.45 -15.34 53.58
C ARG A 669 37.76 -16.79 54.05
N PRO A 670 38.46 -17.65 53.24
CA PRO A 670 38.26 -18.08 51.84
C PRO A 670 38.48 -19.62 51.65
N LEU A 671 38.35 -20.17 50.43
CA LEU A 671 39.15 -21.29 49.84
C LEU A 671 38.62 -21.56 48.40
N LYS A 672 39.41 -21.29 47.34
CA LYS A 672 40.16 -22.24 46.48
C LYS A 672 39.25 -23.32 45.85
N ARG A 673 39.28 -23.68 44.56
CA ARG A 673 40.10 -23.38 43.38
C ARG A 673 39.46 -24.18 42.21
N GLN A 674 39.86 -23.87 40.97
CA GLN A 674 39.84 -24.73 39.76
C GLN A 674 38.58 -24.77 38.85
N SER A 675 38.64 -23.95 37.80
CA SER A 675 38.43 -24.38 36.39
C SER A 675 39.59 -25.32 35.95
N PRO A 676 39.57 -26.09 34.83
CA PRO A 676 39.00 -25.67 33.53
C PRO A 676 38.52 -26.76 32.53
N ALA A 677 38.09 -26.25 31.35
CA ALA A 677 38.35 -26.77 29.99
C ALA A 677 37.39 -27.76 29.30
N ARG A 678 36.65 -27.20 28.33
CA ARG A 678 36.69 -27.46 26.87
C ARG A 678 36.75 -28.91 26.32
N ARG A 679 35.71 -29.18 25.49
CA ARG A 679 35.71 -29.66 24.08
C ARG A 679 35.59 -31.19 23.79
N PRO A 680 35.15 -31.59 22.55
CA PRO A 680 33.99 -32.47 22.33
C PRO A 680 34.31 -33.77 21.58
N ALA A 681 33.38 -34.76 21.59
CA ALA A 681 33.33 -35.79 20.54
C ALA A 681 31.96 -36.48 20.40
N LYS A 682 31.70 -36.83 19.13
CA LYS A 682 30.54 -37.39 18.41
C LYS A 682 30.20 -38.89 18.73
N PRO A 683 29.25 -39.56 18.02
CA PRO A 683 28.22 -40.45 18.58
C PRO A 683 28.38 -41.95 18.26
N SER A 684 27.53 -42.80 18.88
CA SER A 684 27.18 -44.17 18.45
C SER A 684 25.92 -44.61 19.23
N SER A 685 24.75 -44.71 18.60
CA SER A 685 24.18 -45.91 17.95
C SER A 685 23.37 -46.82 18.88
N SER A 686 22.19 -47.18 18.36
CA SER A 686 21.44 -48.44 18.49
C SER A 686 20.66 -48.78 19.78
N ASN A 687 19.36 -48.92 19.53
CA ASN A 687 18.52 -50.09 19.83
C ASN A 687 17.81 -50.25 21.19
N SER A 688 16.48 -50.11 21.07
CA SER A 688 15.45 -51.06 21.53
C SER A 688 15.43 -51.46 23.01
N ARG A 689 14.42 -50.96 23.73
CA ARG A 689 13.21 -51.71 24.10
C ARG A 689 12.12 -50.75 24.53
#